data_AF-A0A319D470-F1
#
_entry.id   AF-A0A319D470-F1
#
_cell.length_a   1.000
_cell.length_b   1.000
_cell.length_c   1.000
_cell.angle_alpha   90.00
_cell.angle_beta   90.00
_cell.angle_gamma   90.00
#
_symmetry.space_group_name_H-M   'P 1'
#
loop_
_entity.id
_entity.type
_entity.pdbx_description
1 polymer ?
#
loop_
_entity_poly.entity_id
_entity_poly.type
_entity_poly.pdbx_seq_one_letter_code
_entity_poly.pdbx_strand_id
1 'polypeptide(L)'
;NNFFFYALTTTYLDLISTITTHGITFANKTILITGAGPQSIGAELTRALLTAGAHVIVTTSRPSSTSFYRTLYRTTCGRGSSLTVLPFNAASRQDTSSLITHIYTTILRPSTDIDAVIPFAAIPENGRQIDSLDAVSELAHRAMLVNLLRLLGHIKLHKEQRGYATNPTQVFLPLSPNHGTFGGDGLYSESKIGLETLFNRFHSESWSEYLTICGAVIGWTRGTGLMSANNIVAEAIEEEDVITFSGAEMALNILALMAPEIAEACEEEPLYADLGGKMEELADLKGLSTRARREVQGLARERKAIDAEDRLQERLLFGEEKEKGKKGEVVRKPRANLKVGFPALPGYESMIAGVTLPGRDLVDPSRTIVVVGFSELGPWGSARTRWDMERDGALSAEGCIEMAWIMGLVRHFAGDLQGKPYVGWVDGKSGEAVHEADFAERYGAYIKEHAGLRFIEPELYDGYDPAKKEFLQEVVVQEDLPVFQTTRANALAFKSKHEDKVAISAVSEDGEEWNVQFKPGARFLVPKAQGFDRLVSGQLPTGWDAARWGIPSEIVSQVDPITLYVLCCVCQAMLSAGIEDPYELYRHVHVSELANCIGTGAGGLIAMRGVYRDRYLDRDVQSDVLQESFPNAMDAWANMLLMGSAGPIKSPSGTCATAIESLDTACEGIMSGKVKVALVGGTDDLQEEMSYEFANMKATANTVEELEKGRAPDEISRPTASSRAGFVESAGCGVQVLMTAQLALEMGLPVYGIVACSQMAGDKVGRSVPAPGQGILTAAREAASASLSPLLDVQFRQKQFEQMRAQIVQGAELQVEKARLEGRLSPHAAQVIQKAAASQIRQAQNLYGFDLRQQEPGISPIRAALAVWGLDVDDIGVASFHGTSTKANDKNESDVINTMMSHLGRTKGNPLLVVCQKYLTGHPKGAAGAWMLNGGLQILESGIVPGNRNADNVDQALQQFEHLVYPAEAVQTKGIRAFMLTSFGFGQKGGLVVGVSPRYLFAAVDQAPYETYRAKALARQESATRAFITGLNTNSLFRAKKSSAWSPEDEKRVFLDPFARVSLNDTTYHFDAEELHPDSDDSTSETSSGILTAVDTPGTPNSEPLVESCQKWVEGAVATDGSTSVGVDIESVTAINIENEVFLERNYTAGEREYCFKAADPAHSFAGRWAAKEAVFKSLGVPSKGAGAALGDIEVQSVGGRPVVQLHGEAKQLADEKGVTKIQVSISHSGEMAMAVAATTFGGKENSSHVLCYYGL
;
A
#
# COMPACT_ATOMS: atom_id res chain seq x y z
N ASN A 1 -39.08 51.33 24.30
CA ASN A 1 -37.91 52.22 24.25
C ASN A 1 -36.88 51.67 23.27
N ASN A 2 -37.24 51.53 21.98
CA ASN A 2 -36.29 51.11 20.95
C ASN A 2 -35.73 52.37 20.28
N PHE A 3 -34.66 52.93 20.85
CA PHE A 3 -33.91 53.99 20.18
C PHE A 3 -32.90 53.32 19.25
N PHE A 4 -33.08 53.50 17.94
CA PHE A 4 -32.08 53.10 16.94
C PHE A 4 -30.87 54.02 17.05
N PHE A 5 -29.71 53.47 17.46
CA PHE A 5 -28.47 54.24 17.68
C PHE A 5 -27.67 54.36 16.37
N TYR A 6 -27.97 55.39 15.59
CA TYR A 6 -27.38 55.61 14.25
C TYR A 6 -25.84 55.56 14.23
N ALA A 7 -25.17 56.09 15.26
CA ALA A 7 -23.70 56.09 15.34
C ALA A 7 -23.12 54.68 15.46
N LEU A 8 -23.58 53.87 16.43
CA LEU A 8 -23.11 52.50 16.63
C LEU A 8 -23.46 51.59 15.44
N THR A 9 -24.65 51.76 14.85
CA THR A 9 -25.04 51.01 13.66
C THR A 9 -24.16 51.35 12.46
N THR A 10 -23.79 52.62 12.28
CA THR A 10 -22.85 53.03 11.21
C THR A 10 -21.48 52.38 11.43
N THR A 11 -20.95 52.43 12.65
CA THR A 11 -19.68 51.76 13.00
C THR A 11 -19.73 50.26 12.71
N TYR A 12 -20.81 49.57 13.09
CA TYR A 12 -20.99 48.15 12.80
C TYR A 12 -21.01 47.85 11.29
N LEU A 13 -21.72 48.65 10.49
CA LEU A 13 -21.78 48.46 9.04
C LEU A 13 -20.43 48.76 8.36
N ASP A 14 -19.71 49.77 8.83
CA ASP A 14 -18.34 50.08 8.38
C ASP A 14 -17.38 48.92 8.73
N LEU A 15 -17.55 48.29 9.89
CA LEU A 15 -16.80 47.09 10.27
C LEU A 15 -17.13 45.90 9.37
N ILE A 16 -18.40 45.66 9.04
CA ILE A 16 -18.77 44.60 8.07
C ILE A 16 -18.09 44.85 6.72
N SER A 17 -18.08 46.10 6.24
CA SER A 17 -17.37 46.47 5.00
C SER A 17 -15.86 46.25 5.13
N THR A 18 -15.27 46.60 6.27
CA THR A 18 -13.84 46.41 6.55
C THR A 18 -13.46 44.94 6.62
N ILE A 19 -14.23 44.12 7.33
CA ILE A 19 -13.99 42.67 7.49
C ILE A 19 -14.10 41.96 6.13
N THR A 20 -15.09 42.32 5.31
CA THR A 20 -15.28 41.72 3.99
C THR A 20 -14.22 42.14 2.97
N THR A 21 -13.53 43.27 3.19
CA THR A 21 -12.49 43.78 2.28
C THR A 21 -11.06 43.43 2.73
N HIS A 22 -10.76 43.52 4.03
CA HIS A 22 -9.41 43.37 4.59
C HIS A 22 -9.27 42.19 5.56
N GLY A 23 -10.37 41.54 5.95
CA GLY A 23 -10.39 40.51 6.99
C GLY A 23 -10.29 41.11 8.40
N ILE A 24 -10.29 40.22 9.39
CA ILE A 24 -10.10 40.55 10.82
C ILE A 24 -9.28 39.47 11.49
N THR A 25 -8.56 39.84 12.55
CA THR A 25 -7.74 38.93 13.34
C THR A 25 -8.28 38.81 14.76
N PHE A 26 -8.30 37.57 15.25
CA PHE A 26 -8.60 37.21 16.64
C PHE A 26 -7.42 36.44 17.26
N ALA A 27 -6.20 36.70 16.77
CA ALA A 27 -4.99 36.09 17.33
C ALA A 27 -4.89 36.37 18.84
N ASN A 28 -4.52 35.33 19.60
CA ASN A 28 -4.45 35.33 21.07
C ASN A 28 -5.79 35.44 21.81
N LYS A 29 -6.93 35.48 21.10
CA LYS A 29 -8.26 35.46 21.72
C LYS A 29 -8.74 34.03 21.94
N THR A 30 -9.27 33.74 23.14
CA THR A 30 -9.87 32.45 23.47
C THR A 30 -11.38 32.56 23.50
N ILE A 31 -12.06 31.73 22.71
CA ILE A 31 -13.50 31.81 22.50
C ILE A 31 -14.14 30.47 22.83
N LEU A 32 -15.11 30.48 23.74
CA LEU A 32 -15.91 29.30 24.10
C LEU A 32 -17.22 29.30 23.31
N ILE A 33 -17.49 28.23 22.55
CA ILE A 33 -18.70 28.08 21.74
C ILE A 33 -19.44 26.82 22.15
N THR A 34 -20.73 26.97 22.49
CA THR A 34 -21.64 25.84 22.66
C THR A 34 -22.64 25.80 21.49
N GLY A 35 -23.06 24.61 21.07
CA GLY A 35 -24.00 24.47 19.94
C GLY A 35 -23.37 24.60 18.54
N ALA A 36 -22.06 24.37 18.39
CA ALA A 36 -21.34 24.42 17.09
C ALA A 36 -21.33 23.09 16.33
N GLY A 37 -22.45 22.35 16.35
CA GLY A 37 -22.57 21.09 15.60
C GLY A 37 -22.61 21.28 14.08
N PRO A 38 -22.51 20.21 13.27
CA PRO A 38 -22.65 20.30 11.81
C PRO A 38 -23.92 21.04 11.40
N GLN A 39 -23.86 21.83 10.33
CA GLN A 39 -25.00 22.63 9.83
C GLN A 39 -25.60 23.59 10.88
N SER A 40 -24.75 24.27 11.64
CA SER A 40 -25.15 25.31 12.61
C SER A 40 -24.41 26.62 12.35
N ILE A 41 -24.96 27.72 12.85
CA ILE A 41 -24.28 29.02 12.86
C ILE A 41 -22.98 28.91 13.67
N GLY A 42 -22.99 28.18 14.79
CA GLY A 42 -21.81 27.97 15.63
C GLY A 42 -20.66 27.28 14.89
N ALA A 43 -20.96 26.37 13.95
CA ALA A 43 -19.93 25.74 13.11
C ALA A 43 -19.27 26.73 12.15
N GLU A 44 -20.05 27.61 11.52
CA GLU A 44 -19.50 28.64 10.63
C GLU A 44 -18.75 29.73 11.40
N LEU A 45 -19.20 30.08 12.62
CA LEU A 45 -18.43 30.92 13.55
C LEU A 45 -17.10 30.27 13.93
N THR A 46 -17.12 28.98 14.30
CA THR A 46 -15.90 28.22 14.58
C THR A 46 -14.92 28.29 13.41
N ARG A 47 -15.41 28.09 12.18
CA ARG A 47 -14.62 28.22 10.96
C ARG A 47 -13.96 29.59 10.86
N ALA A 48 -14.75 30.65 10.90
CA ALA A 48 -14.27 32.02 10.71
C ALA A 48 -13.28 32.46 11.82
N LEU A 49 -13.54 32.08 13.07
CA LEU A 49 -12.65 32.37 14.20
C LEU A 49 -11.31 31.64 14.12
N LEU A 50 -11.31 30.37 13.68
CA LEU A 50 -10.08 29.65 13.44
C LEU A 50 -9.27 30.26 12.28
N THR A 51 -9.94 30.66 11.19
CA THR A 51 -9.29 31.39 10.08
C THR A 51 -8.65 32.69 10.56
N ALA A 52 -9.32 33.41 11.46
CA ALA A 52 -8.83 34.64 12.07
C ALA A 52 -7.74 34.43 13.16
N GLY A 53 -7.32 33.19 13.43
CA GLY A 53 -6.21 32.90 14.35
C GLY A 53 -6.60 32.70 15.82
N ALA A 54 -7.89 32.52 16.13
CA ALA A 54 -8.36 32.36 17.50
C ALA A 54 -8.07 30.98 18.11
N HIS A 55 -8.02 30.92 19.44
CA HIS A 55 -8.10 29.69 20.21
C HIS A 55 -9.56 29.37 20.51
N VAL A 56 -10.14 28.39 19.80
CA VAL A 56 -11.56 28.07 19.93
C VAL A 56 -11.76 26.81 20.77
N ILE A 57 -12.58 26.92 21.80
CA ILE A 57 -13.04 25.79 22.62
C ILE A 57 -14.49 25.51 22.21
N VAL A 58 -14.73 24.36 21.59
CA VAL A 58 -16.07 23.94 21.17
C VAL A 58 -16.57 22.84 22.08
N THR A 59 -17.84 22.93 22.47
CA THR A 59 -18.52 21.85 23.17
C THR A 59 -19.42 21.06 22.23
N THR A 60 -19.44 19.73 22.35
CA THR A 60 -20.37 18.86 21.62
C THR A 60 -21.16 17.95 22.57
N SER A 61 -22.47 17.84 22.36
CA SER A 61 -23.30 16.83 23.03
C SER A 61 -23.29 15.47 22.31
N ARG A 62 -22.62 15.41 21.15
CA ARG A 62 -22.47 14.22 20.30
C ARG A 62 -20.98 13.96 20.09
N PRO A 63 -20.33 13.16 20.96
CA PRO A 63 -18.90 12.86 20.85
C PRO A 63 -18.50 12.21 19.53
N SER A 64 -19.42 11.52 18.84
CA SER A 64 -19.21 10.93 17.51
C SER A 64 -18.90 11.94 16.39
N SER A 65 -18.97 13.25 16.64
CA SER A 65 -18.70 14.31 15.66
C SER A 65 -17.23 14.78 15.63
N THR A 66 -16.29 14.06 16.26
CA THR A 66 -14.86 14.42 16.28
C THR A 66 -14.23 14.53 14.90
N SER A 67 -14.64 13.68 13.94
CA SER A 67 -14.16 13.73 12.56
C SER A 67 -14.51 15.06 11.88
N PHE A 68 -15.73 15.56 12.09
CA PHE A 68 -16.18 16.86 11.57
C PHE A 68 -15.26 18.01 12.03
N TYR A 69 -14.98 18.09 13.34
CA TYR A 69 -14.11 19.15 13.88
C TYR A 69 -12.66 19.02 13.41
N ARG A 70 -12.17 17.79 13.24
CA ARG A 70 -10.84 17.50 12.68
C ARG A 70 -10.71 18.04 11.25
N THR A 71 -11.68 17.73 10.40
CA THR A 71 -11.74 18.23 9.02
C THR A 71 -11.91 19.75 8.98
N LEU A 72 -12.76 20.31 9.84
CA LEU A 72 -12.96 21.75 9.95
C LEU A 72 -11.64 22.47 10.29
N TYR A 73 -10.91 22.00 11.30
CA TYR A 73 -9.63 22.60 11.67
C TYR A 73 -8.60 22.53 10.53
N ARG A 74 -8.43 21.35 9.92
CA ARG A 74 -7.44 21.13 8.84
C ARG A 74 -7.66 22.00 7.60
N THR A 75 -8.92 22.31 7.29
CA THR A 75 -9.27 23.01 6.05
C THR A 75 -9.32 24.54 6.20
N THR A 76 -9.43 25.07 7.42
CA THR A 76 -9.82 26.47 7.63
C THR A 76 -8.99 27.25 8.67
N CYS A 77 -8.01 26.63 9.33
CA CYS A 77 -7.23 27.26 10.39
C CYS A 77 -6.22 28.32 9.89
N GLY A 78 -6.14 29.46 10.58
CA GLY A 78 -5.07 30.44 10.45
C GLY A 78 -3.88 30.12 11.37
N ARG A 79 -2.71 30.70 11.08
CA ARG A 79 -1.51 30.51 11.91
C ARG A 79 -1.76 30.96 13.35
N GLY A 80 -1.38 30.12 14.31
CA GLY A 80 -1.54 30.41 15.74
C GLY A 80 -2.89 30.04 16.32
N SER A 81 -3.88 29.67 15.50
CA SER A 81 -5.15 29.14 15.98
C SER A 81 -5.00 27.77 16.66
N SER A 82 -6.00 27.39 17.44
CA SER A 82 -6.14 26.04 17.98
C SER A 82 -7.61 25.70 18.19
N LEU A 83 -7.97 24.42 18.03
CA LEU A 83 -9.30 23.92 18.33
C LEU A 83 -9.25 22.89 19.46
N THR A 84 -10.02 23.10 20.52
CA THR A 84 -10.25 22.12 21.58
C THR A 84 -11.71 21.71 21.58
N VAL A 85 -11.98 20.40 21.50
CA VAL A 85 -13.35 19.86 21.46
C VAL A 85 -13.61 19.09 22.75
N LEU A 86 -14.68 19.44 23.45
CA LEU A 86 -15.06 18.83 24.73
C LEU A 86 -16.48 18.25 24.68
N PRO A 87 -16.72 17.07 25.28
CA PRO A 87 -18.08 16.58 25.50
C PRO A 87 -18.78 17.46 26.55
N PHE A 88 -20.04 17.81 26.31
CA PHE A 88 -20.80 18.68 27.21
C PHE A 88 -22.31 18.52 27.04
N ASN A 89 -23.03 18.37 28.14
CA ASN A 89 -24.48 18.47 28.18
C ASN A 89 -24.93 19.81 28.79
N ALA A 90 -25.43 20.71 27.94
CA ALA A 90 -25.93 22.02 28.37
C ALA A 90 -27.10 21.96 29.35
N ALA A 91 -27.85 20.85 29.44
CA ALA A 91 -28.91 20.65 30.43
C ALA A 91 -28.41 20.14 31.80
N SER A 92 -27.16 19.67 31.89
CA SER A 92 -26.53 19.20 33.13
C SER A 92 -25.95 20.36 33.94
N ARG A 93 -26.38 20.50 35.20
CA ARG A 93 -25.79 21.48 36.13
C ARG A 93 -24.33 21.13 36.45
N GLN A 94 -24.04 19.84 36.60
CA GLN A 94 -22.69 19.39 36.93
C GLN A 94 -21.73 19.75 35.79
N ASP A 95 -22.12 19.47 34.55
CA ASP A 95 -21.32 19.79 33.37
C ASP A 95 -21.05 21.30 33.25
N THR A 96 -22.01 22.18 33.54
CA THR A 96 -21.76 23.64 33.49
C THR A 96 -20.64 24.08 34.42
N SER A 97 -20.55 23.48 35.61
CA SER A 97 -19.47 23.78 36.55
C SER A 97 -18.17 23.09 36.15
N SER A 98 -18.24 21.80 35.79
CA SER A 98 -17.07 20.98 35.43
C SER A 98 -16.37 21.49 34.17
N LEU A 99 -17.13 21.92 33.16
CA LEU A 99 -16.59 22.49 31.92
C LEU A 99 -15.75 23.74 32.21
N ILE A 100 -16.33 24.73 32.89
CA ILE A 100 -15.65 25.99 33.17
C ILE A 100 -14.46 25.77 34.11
N THR A 101 -14.62 24.91 35.13
CA THR A 101 -13.50 24.52 36.00
C THR A 101 -12.36 23.94 35.17
N HIS A 102 -12.64 22.94 34.33
CA HIS A 102 -11.64 22.29 33.48
C HIS A 102 -10.95 23.26 32.53
N ILE A 103 -11.69 24.20 31.92
CA ILE A 103 -11.12 25.24 31.05
C ILE A 103 -10.10 26.07 31.84
N TYR A 104 -10.48 26.62 32.99
CA TYR A 104 -9.62 27.50 33.80
C TYR A 104 -8.50 26.79 34.58
N THR A 105 -8.57 25.47 34.78
CA THR A 105 -7.56 24.71 35.54
C THR A 105 -6.61 23.92 34.65
N THR A 106 -7.06 23.47 33.48
CA THR A 106 -6.35 22.48 32.67
C THR A 106 -6.04 22.95 31.26
N ILE A 107 -6.96 23.66 30.61
CA ILE A 107 -6.80 24.08 29.20
C ILE A 107 -6.07 25.41 29.12
N LEU A 108 -6.52 26.40 29.89
CA LEU A 108 -5.93 27.73 29.91
C LEU A 108 -4.61 27.73 30.67
N ARG A 109 -3.65 28.50 30.17
CA ARG A 109 -2.44 28.84 30.90
C ARG A 109 -2.77 29.84 32.02
N PRO A 110 -1.94 29.95 33.08
CA PRO A 110 -2.19 30.89 34.18
C PRO A 110 -2.29 32.38 33.81
N SER A 111 -1.93 32.75 32.57
CA SER A 111 -1.98 34.12 32.06
C SER A 111 -2.99 34.32 30.92
N THR A 112 -3.82 33.31 30.63
CA THR A 112 -4.82 33.34 29.55
C THR A 112 -6.22 33.21 30.14
N ASP A 113 -7.22 33.75 29.45
CA ASP A 113 -8.60 33.85 29.92
C ASP A 113 -9.57 33.60 28.76
N ILE A 114 -10.86 33.44 29.07
CA ILE A 114 -11.92 33.39 28.06
C ILE A 114 -12.26 34.84 27.67
N ASP A 115 -12.02 35.22 26.42
CA ASP A 115 -12.33 36.55 25.90
C ASP A 115 -13.79 36.67 25.46
N ALA A 116 -14.35 35.60 24.89
CA ALA A 116 -15.74 35.59 24.44
C ALA A 116 -16.44 34.25 24.65
N VAL A 117 -17.76 34.28 24.86
CA VAL A 117 -18.63 33.11 24.99
C VAL A 117 -19.81 33.24 24.03
N ILE A 118 -20.03 32.19 23.24
CA ILE A 118 -21.12 32.05 22.27
C ILE A 118 -21.96 30.84 22.70
N PRO A 119 -22.93 31.00 23.62
CA PRO A 119 -23.67 29.90 24.24
C PRO A 119 -24.89 29.48 23.39
N PHE A 120 -24.65 28.95 22.18
CA PHE A 120 -25.71 28.63 21.21
C PHE A 120 -26.30 27.21 21.35
N ALA A 121 -25.96 26.46 22.40
CA ALA A 121 -26.58 25.16 22.65
C ALA A 121 -28.10 25.29 22.82
N ALA A 122 -28.86 24.56 22.00
CA ALA A 122 -30.31 24.55 21.99
C ALA A 122 -30.87 23.16 21.65
N ILE A 123 -32.12 22.90 22.03
CA ILE A 123 -32.85 21.66 21.73
C ILE A 123 -34.10 22.05 20.93
N PRO A 124 -34.39 21.42 19.78
CA PRO A 124 -35.59 21.73 19.00
C PRO A 124 -36.87 21.25 19.68
N GLU A 125 -37.89 22.11 19.73
CA GLU A 125 -39.17 21.87 20.43
C GLU A 125 -40.40 21.86 19.49
N ASN A 126 -40.20 21.65 18.20
CA ASN A 126 -41.24 21.77 17.16
C ASN A 126 -42.54 21.00 17.48
N GLY A 127 -43.67 21.69 17.33
CA GLY A 127 -45.01 21.13 17.47
C GLY A 127 -45.60 21.14 18.88
N ARG A 128 -44.89 21.70 19.87
CA ARG A 128 -45.35 21.73 21.26
C ARG A 128 -46.05 23.04 21.59
N GLN A 129 -47.33 22.97 21.89
CA GLN A 129 -48.14 24.10 22.33
C GLN A 129 -48.29 24.10 23.86
N ILE A 130 -48.96 25.11 24.40
CA ILE A 130 -49.14 25.30 25.85
C ILE A 130 -49.82 24.11 26.55
N ASP A 131 -50.68 23.38 25.85
CA ASP A 131 -51.39 22.19 26.34
C ASP A 131 -50.58 20.89 26.21
N SER A 132 -49.45 20.94 25.50
CA SER A 132 -48.59 19.80 25.22
C SER A 132 -47.14 20.01 25.69
N LEU A 133 -46.91 20.92 26.63
CA LEU A 133 -45.61 21.10 27.27
C LEU A 133 -45.26 19.84 28.09
N ASP A 134 -44.04 19.36 27.92
CA ASP A 134 -43.58 18.09 28.46
C ASP A 134 -42.17 18.21 29.07
N ALA A 135 -41.63 17.07 29.52
CA ALA A 135 -40.28 17.02 30.07
C ALA A 135 -39.19 17.46 29.08
N VAL A 136 -39.41 17.32 27.77
CA VAL A 136 -38.46 17.82 26.76
C VAL A 136 -38.44 19.34 26.74
N SER A 137 -39.61 19.96 26.90
CA SER A 137 -39.74 21.42 26.94
C SER A 137 -39.04 22.01 28.18
N GLU A 138 -39.23 21.39 29.34
CA GLU A 138 -38.54 21.79 30.57
C GLU A 138 -37.02 21.59 30.47
N LEU A 139 -36.58 20.48 29.87
CA LEU A 139 -35.15 20.20 29.62
C LEU A 139 -34.52 21.23 28.68
N ALA A 140 -35.20 21.57 27.59
CA ALA A 140 -34.78 22.58 26.63
C ALA A 140 -34.70 23.96 27.28
N HIS A 141 -35.71 24.35 28.06
CA HIS A 141 -35.72 25.59 28.82
C HIS A 141 -34.56 25.69 29.82
N ARG A 142 -34.28 24.58 30.51
CA ARG A 142 -33.14 24.48 31.41
C ARG A 142 -31.80 24.67 30.69
N ALA A 143 -31.64 24.09 29.51
CA ALA A 143 -30.42 24.23 28.71
C ALA A 143 -30.23 25.66 28.17
N MET A 144 -31.29 26.26 27.62
CA MET A 144 -31.23 27.53 26.89
C MET A 144 -31.27 28.77 27.80
N LEU A 145 -31.78 28.66 29.03
CA LEU A 145 -31.87 29.79 29.97
C LEU A 145 -31.16 29.49 31.29
N VAL A 146 -31.69 28.56 32.10
CA VAL A 146 -31.25 28.39 33.49
C VAL A 146 -29.78 28.02 33.59
N ASN A 147 -29.31 27.08 32.79
CA ASN A 147 -27.92 26.63 32.80
C ASN A 147 -26.98 27.56 32.03
N LEU A 148 -27.49 28.35 31.07
CA LEU A 148 -26.72 29.43 30.46
C LEU A 148 -26.34 30.45 31.55
N LEU A 149 -27.30 30.89 32.37
CA LEU A 149 -27.04 31.77 33.51
C LEU A 149 -26.02 31.17 34.50
N ARG A 150 -26.10 29.85 34.77
CA ARG A 150 -25.11 29.15 35.61
C ARG A 150 -23.72 29.15 34.98
N LEU A 151 -23.63 28.86 33.69
CA LEU A 151 -22.36 28.84 32.95
C LEU A 151 -21.67 30.21 33.05
N LEU A 152 -22.40 31.30 32.82
CA LEU A 152 -21.89 32.66 32.99
C LEU A 152 -21.45 32.94 34.45
N GLY A 153 -22.29 32.56 35.42
CA GLY A 153 -21.96 32.67 36.84
C GLY A 153 -20.66 31.93 37.22
N HIS A 154 -20.41 30.75 36.65
CA HIS A 154 -19.17 30.01 36.86
C HIS A 154 -17.95 30.74 36.28
N ILE A 155 -18.06 31.34 35.08
CA ILE A 155 -16.98 32.15 34.50
C ILE A 155 -16.64 33.33 35.41
N LYS A 156 -17.66 34.07 35.87
CA LYS A 156 -17.50 35.18 36.82
C LYS A 156 -16.75 34.75 38.08
N LEU A 157 -17.17 33.64 38.70
CA LEU A 157 -16.53 33.13 39.93
C LEU A 157 -15.05 32.81 39.70
N HIS A 158 -14.70 32.20 38.57
CA HIS A 158 -13.32 31.86 38.26
C HIS A 158 -12.43 33.09 38.02
N LYS A 159 -12.95 34.13 37.36
CA LYS A 159 -12.26 35.41 37.16
C LYS A 159 -12.08 36.17 38.48
N GLU A 160 -13.12 36.26 39.30
CA GLU A 160 -13.09 36.91 40.61
C GLU A 160 -12.05 36.26 41.53
N GLN A 161 -12.03 34.92 41.61
CA GLN A 161 -11.03 34.18 42.41
C GLN A 161 -9.58 34.40 41.94
N ARG A 162 -9.38 34.75 40.67
CA ARG A 162 -8.06 35.01 40.08
C ARG A 162 -7.69 36.50 40.05
N GLY A 163 -8.61 37.39 40.42
CA GLY A 163 -8.42 38.84 40.36
C GLY A 163 -8.44 39.43 38.94
N TYR A 164 -9.10 38.77 37.98
CA TYR A 164 -9.18 39.23 36.59
C TYR A 164 -10.33 40.21 36.37
N ALA A 165 -10.26 41.40 36.99
CA ALA A 165 -11.30 42.44 36.92
C ALA A 165 -11.15 43.41 35.73
N THR A 166 -10.11 43.25 34.90
CA THR A 166 -9.80 44.18 33.78
C THR A 166 -9.77 43.48 32.42
N ASN A 167 -10.40 42.31 32.31
CA ASN A 167 -10.52 41.58 31.06
C ASN A 167 -11.88 40.87 31.02
N PRO A 168 -12.98 41.61 30.81
CA PRO A 168 -14.32 41.01 30.83
C PRO A 168 -14.49 40.02 29.66
N THR A 169 -15.28 38.96 29.87
CA THR A 169 -15.69 38.07 28.79
C THR A 169 -16.91 38.62 28.09
N GLN A 170 -16.82 38.84 26.77
CA GLN A 170 -17.97 39.26 25.97
C GLN A 170 -18.92 38.08 25.71
N VAL A 171 -20.19 38.23 26.07
CA VAL A 171 -21.20 37.18 25.95
C VAL A 171 -22.17 37.50 24.81
N PHE A 172 -22.20 36.63 23.80
CA PHE A 172 -23.10 36.74 22.64
C PHE A 172 -24.42 36.01 22.91
N LEU A 173 -25.41 36.69 23.48
CA LEU A 173 -26.68 36.04 23.79
C LEU A 173 -27.45 35.76 22.49
N PRO A 174 -27.87 34.50 22.23
CA PRO A 174 -28.70 34.17 21.08
C PRO A 174 -30.15 34.58 21.37
N LEU A 175 -30.50 35.84 21.12
CA LEU A 175 -31.86 36.35 21.21
C LEU A 175 -32.66 35.97 19.97
N SER A 176 -33.98 36.15 20.04
CA SER A 176 -34.91 35.75 18.99
C SER A 176 -35.92 36.88 18.75
N PRO A 177 -36.19 37.26 17.48
CA PRO A 177 -37.30 38.16 17.16
C PRO A 177 -38.67 37.50 17.36
N ASN A 178 -38.71 36.17 17.49
CA ASN A 178 -39.91 35.40 17.79
C ASN A 178 -40.08 35.20 19.30
N HIS A 179 -41.10 35.83 19.89
CA HIS A 179 -41.56 35.61 21.26
C HIS A 179 -42.97 34.97 21.29
N GLY A 180 -43.13 33.83 20.61
CA GLY A 180 -44.40 33.11 20.50
C GLY A 180 -45.27 33.54 19.30
N THR A 181 -44.69 34.24 18.33
CA THR A 181 -45.33 34.68 17.08
C THR A 181 -45.63 33.51 16.14
N PHE A 182 -44.73 32.52 16.06
CA PHE A 182 -44.98 31.28 15.29
C PHE A 182 -45.92 30.34 16.05
N GLY A 183 -45.67 30.14 17.35
CA GLY A 183 -46.37 29.20 18.21
C GLY A 183 -46.08 27.72 17.89
N GLY A 184 -46.24 26.84 18.88
CA GLY A 184 -45.85 25.43 18.73
C GLY A 184 -44.35 25.19 18.91
N ASP A 185 -43.67 26.11 19.58
CA ASP A 185 -42.23 26.19 19.84
C ASP A 185 -41.86 25.83 21.30
N GLY A 186 -42.77 25.20 22.05
CA GLY A 186 -42.51 24.74 23.42
C GLY A 186 -42.23 25.89 24.37
N LEU A 187 -41.12 25.82 25.11
CA LEU A 187 -40.64 26.87 26.02
C LEU A 187 -39.50 27.72 25.41
N TYR A 188 -39.32 27.66 24.09
CA TYR A 188 -38.29 28.42 23.38
C TYR A 188 -38.47 29.93 23.58
N SER A 189 -39.68 30.45 23.37
CA SER A 189 -39.99 31.88 23.52
C SER A 189 -39.67 32.40 24.92
N GLU A 190 -40.05 31.64 25.94
CA GLU A 190 -39.82 31.91 27.36
C GLU A 190 -38.33 31.88 27.69
N SER A 191 -37.56 30.97 27.09
CA SER A 191 -36.10 30.95 27.22
C SER A 191 -35.46 32.19 26.61
N LYS A 192 -35.85 32.56 25.39
CA LYS A 192 -35.23 33.66 24.64
C LYS A 192 -35.53 35.02 25.25
N ILE A 193 -36.78 35.28 25.58
CA ILE A 193 -37.16 36.53 26.27
C ILE A 193 -36.57 36.60 27.69
N GLY A 194 -36.43 35.46 28.37
CA GLY A 194 -35.81 35.40 29.69
C GLY A 194 -34.34 35.85 29.71
N LEU A 195 -33.61 35.69 28.60
CA LEU A 195 -32.21 36.14 28.48
C LEU A 195 -32.07 37.66 28.48
N GLU A 196 -33.09 38.39 28.03
CA GLU A 196 -33.06 39.87 28.00
C GLU A 196 -33.01 40.49 29.40
N THR A 197 -33.34 39.73 30.44
CA THR A 197 -33.13 40.17 31.83
C THR A 197 -31.66 40.50 32.13
N LEU A 198 -30.71 39.94 31.39
CA LEU A 198 -29.28 40.21 31.54
C LEU A 198 -28.89 41.64 31.20
N PHE A 199 -29.61 42.32 30.30
CA PHE A 199 -29.40 43.74 30.01
C PHE A 199 -29.57 44.61 31.27
N ASN A 200 -30.58 44.31 32.08
CA ASN A 200 -30.80 45.02 33.34
C ASN A 200 -29.89 44.52 34.46
N ARG A 201 -29.66 43.20 34.53
CA ARG A 201 -28.82 42.59 35.59
C ARG A 201 -27.35 43.02 35.51
N PHE A 202 -26.88 43.41 34.33
CA PHE A 202 -25.56 44.02 34.14
C PHE A 202 -25.35 45.23 35.05
N HIS A 203 -26.38 46.07 35.23
CA HIS A 203 -26.31 47.25 36.08
C HIS A 203 -26.71 46.98 37.54
N SER A 204 -27.60 46.01 37.78
CA SER A 204 -28.16 45.77 39.12
C SER A 204 -27.34 44.80 39.98
N GLU A 205 -26.34 44.13 39.41
CA GLU A 205 -25.54 43.09 40.09
C GLU A 205 -24.03 43.32 39.93
N SER A 206 -23.22 42.63 40.75
CA SER A 206 -21.77 42.80 40.83
C SER A 206 -21.00 41.83 39.91
N TRP A 207 -21.24 41.89 38.60
CA TRP A 207 -20.53 41.05 37.63
C TRP A 207 -20.11 41.74 36.32
N SER A 208 -20.48 43.00 36.10
CA SER A 208 -20.14 43.78 34.90
C SER A 208 -18.63 43.91 34.66
N GLU A 209 -17.81 43.93 35.72
CA GLU A 209 -16.33 43.90 35.62
C GLU A 209 -15.77 42.61 35.01
N TYR A 210 -16.56 41.53 34.97
CA TYR A 210 -16.14 40.20 34.54
C TYR A 210 -16.81 39.71 33.25
N LEU A 211 -18.02 40.17 32.96
CA LEU A 211 -18.82 39.76 31.81
C LEU A 211 -19.51 40.98 31.18
N THR A 212 -19.44 41.08 29.87
CA THR A 212 -20.20 42.08 29.08
C THR A 212 -21.25 41.38 28.21
N ILE A 213 -22.35 42.07 27.92
CA ILE A 213 -23.50 41.47 27.24
C ILE A 213 -23.67 42.10 25.85
N CYS A 214 -23.64 41.25 24.83
CA CYS A 214 -24.01 41.58 23.45
C CYS A 214 -25.17 40.65 23.05
N GLY A 215 -26.40 41.15 23.03
CA GLY A 215 -27.56 40.38 22.60
C GLY A 215 -27.73 40.44 21.09
N ALA A 216 -27.50 39.32 20.41
CA ALA A 216 -27.72 39.18 18.98
C ALA A 216 -29.12 38.64 18.72
N VAL A 217 -30.00 39.44 18.13
CA VAL A 217 -31.34 39.03 17.70
C VAL A 217 -31.22 38.32 16.36
N ILE A 218 -31.15 36.99 16.40
CA ILE A 218 -30.83 36.19 15.21
C ILE A 218 -32.08 36.03 14.33
N GLY A 219 -32.02 36.58 13.12
CA GLY A 219 -33.07 36.47 12.12
C GLY A 219 -33.17 35.10 11.44
N TRP A 220 -33.99 35.03 10.39
CA TRP A 220 -34.24 33.79 9.65
C TRP A 220 -32.96 33.25 9.01
N THR A 221 -32.43 32.13 9.52
CA THR A 221 -31.16 31.56 9.03
C THR A 221 -31.36 30.19 8.38
N ARG A 222 -31.33 30.20 7.05
CA ARG A 222 -31.55 29.04 6.16
C ARG A 222 -30.48 27.97 6.35
N GLY A 223 -30.89 26.71 6.18
CA GLY A 223 -29.99 25.55 6.15
C GLY A 223 -29.46 25.10 7.50
N THR A 224 -29.82 25.78 8.60
CA THR A 224 -29.48 25.34 9.95
C THR A 224 -30.34 24.14 10.37
N GLY A 225 -29.81 23.28 11.24
CA GLY A 225 -30.56 22.12 11.76
C GLY A 225 -31.90 22.46 12.44
N LEU A 226 -32.08 23.69 12.93
CA LEU A 226 -33.33 24.18 13.54
C LEU A 226 -34.35 24.66 12.50
N MET A 227 -33.91 25.26 11.40
CA MET A 227 -34.77 25.95 10.42
C MET A 227 -34.84 25.27 9.05
N SER A 228 -34.17 24.14 8.84
CA SER A 228 -34.11 23.45 7.54
C SER A 228 -35.48 23.14 6.93
N ALA A 229 -36.45 22.74 7.75
CA ALA A 229 -37.83 22.48 7.33
C ALA A 229 -38.56 23.75 6.84
N ASN A 230 -38.05 24.93 7.18
CA ASN A 230 -38.61 26.21 6.78
C ASN A 230 -37.92 26.78 5.54
N ASN A 231 -36.86 26.17 5.02
CA ASN A 231 -36.20 26.63 3.79
C ASN A 231 -37.17 26.75 2.61
N ILE A 232 -38.16 25.86 2.50
CA ILE A 232 -39.14 25.84 1.41
C ILE A 232 -40.07 27.06 1.38
N VAL A 233 -40.15 27.83 2.47
CA VAL A 233 -40.96 29.05 2.52
C VAL A 233 -40.12 30.32 2.54
N ALA A 234 -38.78 30.23 2.56
CA ALA A 234 -37.91 31.39 2.70
C ALA A 234 -38.10 32.39 1.55
N GLU A 235 -38.26 31.91 0.31
CA GLU A 235 -38.52 32.77 -0.87
C GLU A 235 -39.80 33.60 -0.69
N ALA A 236 -40.90 32.97 -0.24
CA ALA A 236 -42.15 33.68 0.03
C ALA A 236 -42.06 34.67 1.20
N ILE A 237 -41.11 34.47 2.12
CA ILE A 237 -40.81 35.46 3.17
C ILE A 237 -40.01 36.63 2.58
N GLU A 238 -39.05 36.36 1.69
CA GLU A 238 -38.23 37.39 1.04
C GLU A 238 -39.05 38.30 0.09
N GLU A 239 -40.14 37.79 -0.49
CA GLU A 239 -41.09 38.58 -1.31
C GLU A 239 -41.77 39.72 -0.53
N GLU A 240 -41.80 39.66 0.81
CA GLU A 240 -42.38 40.67 1.70
C GLU A 240 -41.32 41.66 2.26
N ASP A 241 -40.21 41.88 1.54
CA ASP A 241 -39.10 42.79 1.92
C ASP A 241 -38.38 42.40 3.23
N VAL A 242 -38.45 41.12 3.61
CA VAL A 242 -37.67 40.54 4.72
C VAL A 242 -36.40 39.89 4.17
N ILE A 243 -35.28 40.04 4.88
CA ILE A 243 -34.00 39.42 4.49
C ILE A 243 -33.81 38.13 5.27
N THR A 244 -33.58 37.02 4.56
CA THR A 244 -33.12 35.77 5.18
C THR A 244 -31.63 35.54 4.95
N PHE A 245 -30.97 34.91 5.92
CA PHE A 245 -29.53 34.71 5.93
C PHE A 245 -29.19 33.24 5.70
N SER A 246 -28.03 32.98 5.11
CA SER A 246 -27.32 31.72 5.21
C SER A 246 -26.58 31.62 6.55
N GLY A 247 -26.15 30.41 6.92
CA GLY A 247 -25.33 30.22 8.13
C GLY A 247 -24.03 31.05 8.12
N ALA A 248 -23.40 31.22 6.95
CA ALA A 248 -22.17 31.98 6.79
C ALA A 248 -22.41 33.50 6.92
N GLU A 249 -23.49 34.04 6.34
CA GLU A 249 -23.86 35.45 6.49
C GLU A 249 -24.17 35.80 7.95
N MET A 250 -24.94 34.94 8.64
CA MET A 250 -25.24 35.17 10.06
C MET A 250 -23.98 35.04 10.93
N ALA A 251 -23.07 34.12 10.61
CA ALA A 251 -21.79 34.01 11.29
C ALA A 251 -20.92 35.27 11.10
N LEU A 252 -20.86 35.84 9.89
CA LEU A 252 -20.18 37.11 9.63
C LEU A 252 -20.79 38.25 10.45
N ASN A 253 -22.12 38.33 10.48
CA ASN A 253 -22.84 39.36 11.23
C ASN A 253 -22.51 39.32 12.73
N ILE A 254 -22.47 38.13 13.32
CA ILE A 254 -22.13 37.94 14.74
C ILE A 254 -20.63 38.18 14.97
N LEU A 255 -19.77 37.72 14.07
CA LEU A 255 -18.31 37.89 14.18
C LEU A 255 -17.89 39.36 14.16
N ALA A 256 -18.59 40.21 13.40
CA ALA A 256 -18.34 41.66 13.40
C ALA A 256 -18.66 42.33 14.75
N LEU A 257 -19.57 41.76 15.56
CA LEU A 257 -19.84 42.24 16.91
C LEU A 257 -18.70 41.94 17.90
N MET A 258 -17.74 41.11 17.50
CA MET A 258 -16.52 40.81 18.27
C MET A 258 -15.38 41.79 17.97
N ALA A 259 -15.56 42.72 17.02
CA ALA A 259 -14.54 43.70 16.68
C ALA A 259 -14.22 44.59 17.90
N PRO A 260 -12.96 45.05 18.06
CA PRO A 260 -12.53 45.82 19.24
C PRO A 260 -13.44 47.01 19.57
N GLU A 261 -13.91 47.72 18.54
CA GLU A 261 -14.76 48.90 18.68
C GLU A 261 -16.12 48.58 19.30
N ILE A 262 -16.68 47.40 18.97
CA ILE A 262 -17.96 46.93 19.53
C ILE A 262 -17.72 46.32 20.92
N ALA A 263 -16.61 45.61 21.11
CA ALA A 263 -16.25 45.04 22.40
C ALA A 263 -16.04 46.14 23.46
N GLU A 264 -15.37 47.24 23.11
CA GLU A 264 -15.20 48.41 23.98
C GLU A 264 -16.55 49.05 24.32
N ALA A 265 -17.46 49.19 23.34
CA ALA A 265 -18.80 49.67 23.59
C ALA A 265 -19.60 48.75 24.54
N CYS A 266 -19.40 47.43 24.46
CA CYS A 266 -20.00 46.46 25.37
C CYS A 266 -19.49 46.56 26.82
N GLU A 267 -18.30 47.13 27.05
CA GLU A 267 -17.76 47.36 28.41
C GLU A 267 -18.47 48.50 29.13
N GLU A 268 -18.90 49.52 28.37
CA GLU A 268 -19.63 50.67 28.91
C GLU A 268 -21.11 50.35 29.14
N GLU A 269 -21.79 49.79 28.14
CA GLU A 269 -23.22 49.43 28.22
C GLU A 269 -23.53 48.12 27.47
N PRO A 270 -24.52 47.34 27.94
CA PRO A 270 -25.00 46.18 27.20
C PRO A 270 -25.56 46.54 25.82
N LEU A 271 -25.17 45.80 24.77
CA LEU A 271 -25.57 46.10 23.40
C LEU A 271 -26.68 45.17 22.90
N TYR A 272 -27.68 45.76 22.25
CA TYR A 272 -28.75 45.04 21.55
C TYR A 272 -28.52 45.15 20.03
N ALA A 273 -28.13 44.04 19.39
CA ALA A 273 -27.83 43.96 17.98
C ALA A 273 -28.98 43.26 17.23
N ASP A 274 -29.78 44.04 16.51
CA ASP A 274 -30.84 43.52 15.64
C ASP A 274 -30.24 42.94 14.35
N LEU A 275 -30.20 41.61 14.26
CA LEU A 275 -29.82 40.84 13.06
C LEU A 275 -31.04 40.10 12.49
N GLY A 276 -32.24 40.62 12.75
CA GLY A 276 -33.54 40.01 12.44
C GLY A 276 -33.97 40.11 10.98
N GLY A 277 -33.35 40.99 10.19
CA GLY A 277 -33.64 41.16 8.76
C GLY A 277 -35.05 41.71 8.48
N LYS A 278 -35.56 42.61 9.33
CA LYS A 278 -36.94 43.14 9.34
C LYS A 278 -38.04 42.13 9.66
N MET A 279 -37.70 40.94 10.17
CA MET A 279 -38.71 39.93 10.50
C MET A 279 -39.76 40.41 11.51
N GLU A 280 -39.39 41.26 12.48
CA GLU A 280 -40.30 41.82 13.49
C GLU A 280 -41.33 42.80 12.91
N GLU A 281 -41.05 43.40 11.74
CA GLU A 281 -41.96 44.33 11.06
C GLU A 281 -43.11 43.59 10.34
N LEU A 282 -43.02 42.27 10.19
CA LEU A 282 -43.98 41.47 9.44
C LEU A 282 -45.16 41.01 10.31
N ALA A 283 -46.33 41.61 10.10
CA ALA A 283 -47.50 41.47 10.98
C ALA A 283 -48.16 40.06 11.02
N ASP A 284 -48.09 39.26 9.96
CA ASP A 284 -48.69 37.89 9.88
C ASP A 284 -47.68 36.84 9.39
N LEU A 285 -46.54 36.73 10.08
CA LEU A 285 -45.46 35.81 9.70
C LEU A 285 -45.89 34.34 9.72
N LYS A 286 -46.71 33.96 10.71
CA LYS A 286 -47.26 32.60 10.84
C LYS A 286 -48.23 32.28 9.70
N GLY A 287 -49.17 33.17 9.40
CA GLY A 287 -50.14 32.97 8.34
C GLY A 287 -49.47 32.91 6.97
N LEU A 288 -48.51 33.80 6.70
CA LEU A 288 -47.71 33.80 5.48
C LEU A 288 -46.95 32.48 5.31
N SER A 289 -46.20 32.07 6.33
CA SER A 289 -45.46 30.80 6.33
C SER A 289 -46.38 29.59 6.11
N THR A 290 -47.57 29.61 6.71
CA THR A 290 -48.56 28.53 6.58
C THR A 290 -49.19 28.50 5.17
N ARG A 291 -49.50 29.67 4.59
CA ARG A 291 -50.05 29.80 3.24
C ARG A 291 -49.03 29.33 2.20
N ALA A 292 -47.81 29.85 2.24
CA ALA A 292 -46.73 29.46 1.33
C ALA A 292 -46.45 27.96 1.40
N ARG A 293 -46.39 27.40 2.62
CA ARG A 293 -46.21 25.95 2.80
C ARG A 293 -47.35 25.14 2.20
N ARG A 294 -48.60 25.57 2.43
CA ARG A 294 -49.79 24.90 1.89
C ARG A 294 -49.81 24.96 0.37
N GLU A 295 -49.41 26.08 -0.22
CA GLU A 295 -49.33 26.25 -1.67
C GLU A 295 -48.28 25.32 -2.28
N VAL A 296 -47.04 25.34 -1.78
CA VAL A 296 -45.95 24.47 -2.26
C VAL A 296 -46.33 23.00 -2.11
N GLN A 297 -46.86 22.59 -0.95
CA GLN A 297 -47.29 21.22 -0.71
C GLN A 297 -48.54 20.84 -1.53
N GLY A 298 -49.46 21.78 -1.73
CA GLY A 298 -50.66 21.62 -2.54
C GLY A 298 -50.29 21.36 -4.00
N LEU A 299 -49.49 22.24 -4.60
CA LEU A 299 -48.96 22.09 -5.96
C LEU A 299 -48.18 20.77 -6.12
N ALA A 300 -47.34 20.41 -5.15
CA ALA A 300 -46.62 19.13 -5.19
C ALA A 300 -47.58 17.93 -5.13
N ARG A 301 -48.63 18.00 -4.31
CA ARG A 301 -49.64 16.94 -4.18
C ARG A 301 -50.50 16.84 -5.44
N GLU A 302 -50.95 17.96 -5.99
CA GLU A 302 -51.71 18.02 -7.25
C GLU A 302 -50.88 17.45 -8.38
N ARG A 303 -49.63 17.90 -8.56
CA ARG A 303 -48.73 17.35 -9.60
C ARG A 303 -48.50 15.85 -9.45
N LYS A 304 -48.30 15.35 -8.21
CA LYS A 304 -48.17 13.91 -7.95
C LYS A 304 -49.46 13.14 -8.22
N ALA A 305 -50.62 13.72 -7.90
CA ALA A 305 -51.91 13.12 -8.17
C ALA A 305 -52.22 13.09 -9.66
N ILE A 306 -51.93 14.18 -10.39
CA ILE A 306 -52.03 14.25 -11.85
C ILE A 306 -51.11 13.21 -12.49
N ASP A 307 -49.82 13.14 -12.11
CA ASP A 307 -48.90 12.11 -12.64
C ASP A 307 -49.38 10.69 -12.33
N ALA A 308 -49.91 10.44 -11.13
CA ALA A 308 -50.47 9.13 -10.78
C ALA A 308 -51.74 8.78 -11.58
N GLU A 309 -52.62 9.76 -11.79
CA GLU A 309 -53.87 9.59 -12.54
C GLU A 309 -53.59 9.47 -14.04
N ASP A 310 -52.66 10.25 -14.58
CA ASP A 310 -52.18 10.16 -15.96
C ASP A 310 -51.57 8.76 -16.21
N ARG A 311 -50.74 8.25 -15.29
CA ARG A 311 -50.21 6.87 -15.37
C ARG A 311 -51.32 5.83 -15.29
N LEU A 312 -52.33 6.04 -14.44
CA LEU A 312 -53.47 5.13 -14.31
C LEU A 312 -54.35 5.15 -15.59
N GLN A 313 -54.62 6.34 -16.13
CA GLN A 313 -55.37 6.53 -17.37
C GLN A 313 -54.62 5.94 -18.56
N GLU A 314 -53.30 6.14 -18.67
CA GLU A 314 -52.46 5.46 -19.67
C GLU A 314 -52.56 3.93 -19.53
N ARG A 315 -52.50 3.40 -18.30
CA ARG A 315 -52.63 1.96 -18.02
C ARG A 315 -54.01 1.41 -18.42
N LEU A 316 -55.09 2.16 -18.18
CA LEU A 316 -56.46 1.77 -18.54
C LEU A 316 -56.73 1.84 -20.05
N LEU A 317 -56.23 2.87 -20.75
CA LEU A 317 -56.46 3.08 -22.18
C LEU A 317 -55.66 2.11 -23.06
N PHE A 318 -54.46 1.72 -22.63
CA PHE A 318 -53.52 0.95 -23.46
C PHE A 318 -53.18 -0.45 -22.90
N GLY A 319 -53.69 -0.82 -21.73
CA GLY A 319 -53.37 -2.07 -21.03
C GLY A 319 -51.96 -2.08 -20.42
N GLU A 320 -51.69 -3.01 -19.50
CA GLU A 320 -50.37 -3.16 -18.85
C GLU A 320 -49.21 -3.36 -19.84
N GLU A 321 -49.50 -3.80 -21.07
CA GLU A 321 -48.47 -4.11 -22.06
C GLU A 321 -47.79 -2.89 -22.70
N LYS A 322 -48.44 -1.73 -22.77
CA LYS A 322 -47.84 -0.54 -23.43
C LYS A 322 -46.90 0.27 -22.51
N GLU A 323 -47.00 0.10 -21.19
CA GLU A 323 -45.96 0.55 -20.23
C GLU A 323 -44.62 -0.18 -20.49
N LYS A 324 -44.63 -1.39 -21.08
CA LYS A 324 -43.40 -2.07 -21.52
C LYS A 324 -42.72 -1.39 -22.72
N GLY A 325 -43.42 -0.50 -23.44
CA GLY A 325 -42.92 0.21 -24.62
C GLY A 325 -42.13 1.49 -24.30
N LYS A 326 -42.46 2.17 -23.20
CA LYS A 326 -41.55 3.07 -22.49
C LYS A 326 -40.96 2.28 -21.33
N LYS A 327 -40.07 1.32 -21.59
CA LYS A 327 -39.18 0.84 -20.52
C LYS A 327 -38.57 2.09 -19.90
N GLY A 328 -39.00 2.47 -18.69
CA GLY A 328 -38.11 3.22 -17.80
C GLY A 328 -36.78 2.48 -17.87
N GLU A 329 -35.69 3.20 -18.15
CA GLU A 329 -34.39 2.60 -18.44
C GLU A 329 -34.20 1.39 -17.52
N VAL A 330 -34.06 0.20 -18.09
CA VAL A 330 -33.78 -0.99 -17.29
C VAL A 330 -32.42 -0.75 -16.65
N VAL A 331 -32.43 -0.21 -15.43
CA VAL A 331 -31.22 0.06 -14.67
C VAL A 331 -30.63 -1.30 -14.34
N ARG A 332 -29.68 -1.74 -15.16
CA ARG A 332 -28.92 -2.96 -14.90
C ARG A 332 -28.10 -2.73 -13.64
N LYS A 333 -28.32 -3.56 -12.62
CA LYS A 333 -27.42 -3.56 -11.46
C LYS A 333 -26.01 -3.94 -11.93
N PRO A 334 -24.97 -3.17 -11.57
CA PRO A 334 -23.60 -3.51 -11.94
C PRO A 334 -23.17 -4.80 -11.23
N ARG A 335 -22.29 -5.55 -11.90
CA ARG A 335 -21.53 -6.67 -11.32
C ARG A 335 -20.10 -6.23 -11.13
N ALA A 336 -19.47 -6.71 -10.08
CA ALA A 336 -18.07 -6.45 -9.81
C ALA A 336 -17.19 -7.35 -10.69
N ASN A 337 -15.99 -6.88 -11.01
CA ASN A 337 -15.04 -7.63 -11.82
C ASN A 337 -13.77 -7.87 -11.01
N LEU A 338 -13.75 -8.98 -10.26
CA LEU A 338 -12.61 -9.38 -9.45
C LEU A 338 -11.36 -9.58 -10.30
N LYS A 339 -10.25 -8.99 -9.87
CA LYS A 339 -8.95 -9.08 -10.53
C LYS A 339 -7.88 -9.42 -9.52
N VAL A 340 -6.83 -10.10 -9.98
CA VAL A 340 -5.64 -10.38 -9.16
C VAL A 340 -4.90 -9.09 -8.77
N GLY A 341 -4.84 -8.12 -9.69
CA GLY A 341 -4.22 -6.80 -9.48
C GLY A 341 -2.79 -6.70 -10.01
N PHE A 342 -2.59 -6.90 -11.32
CA PHE A 342 -1.28 -6.66 -11.95
C PHE A 342 -1.08 -5.17 -12.22
N PRO A 343 0.17 -4.66 -12.21
CA PRO A 343 0.48 -3.30 -12.62
C PRO A 343 0.04 -3.03 -14.06
N ALA A 344 -0.33 -1.78 -14.35
CA ALA A 344 -0.65 -1.36 -15.71
C ALA A 344 0.58 -1.43 -16.64
N LEU A 345 0.42 -2.07 -17.81
CA LEU A 345 1.46 -2.19 -18.84
C LEU A 345 1.01 -1.50 -20.14
N PRO A 346 1.08 -0.16 -20.22
CA PRO A 346 0.84 0.57 -21.48
C PRO A 346 1.92 0.25 -22.53
N GLY A 347 1.74 0.72 -23.78
CA GLY A 347 2.79 0.58 -24.80
C GLY A 347 4.09 1.31 -24.43
N TYR A 348 5.21 0.89 -25.02
CA TYR A 348 6.57 1.31 -24.62
C TYR A 348 6.73 2.82 -24.41
N GLU A 349 6.33 3.66 -25.38
CA GLU A 349 6.46 5.12 -25.29
C GLU A 349 5.74 5.70 -24.07
N SER A 350 4.54 5.20 -23.75
CA SER A 350 3.79 5.61 -22.57
C SER A 350 4.37 5.05 -21.28
N MET A 351 4.96 3.85 -21.31
CA MET A 351 5.64 3.25 -20.16
C MET A 351 6.84 4.10 -19.72
N ILE A 352 7.64 4.57 -20.68
CA ILE A 352 8.86 5.35 -20.39
C ILE A 352 8.63 6.87 -20.38
N ALA A 353 7.41 7.34 -20.65
CA ALA A 353 7.11 8.77 -20.71
C ALA A 353 7.53 9.53 -19.45
N GLY A 354 8.45 10.49 -19.59
CA GLY A 354 8.99 11.28 -18.49
C GLY A 354 10.12 10.62 -17.69
N VAL A 355 10.60 9.44 -18.13
CA VAL A 355 11.80 8.78 -17.61
C VAL A 355 12.97 9.04 -18.57
N THR A 356 14.13 9.42 -18.04
CA THR A 356 15.36 9.59 -18.84
C THR A 356 16.46 8.79 -18.18
N LEU A 357 16.99 7.78 -18.89
CA LEU A 357 18.02 6.87 -18.38
C LEU A 357 19.24 6.87 -19.31
N PRO A 358 20.15 7.85 -19.20
CA PRO A 358 21.27 8.05 -20.13
C PRO A 358 22.38 6.98 -20.06
N GLY A 359 22.24 5.97 -19.21
CA GLY A 359 23.17 4.84 -19.08
C GLY A 359 22.44 3.51 -18.99
N ARG A 360 21.41 3.33 -19.83
CA ARG A 360 20.61 2.11 -19.91
C ARG A 360 21.49 0.85 -20.05
N ASP A 361 22.59 0.93 -20.79
CA ASP A 361 23.51 -0.19 -21.03
C ASP A 361 24.30 -0.60 -19.77
N LEU A 362 24.31 0.22 -18.72
CA LEU A 362 24.95 -0.09 -17.43
C LEU A 362 24.06 -0.95 -16.52
N VAL A 363 22.75 -1.03 -16.82
CA VAL A 363 21.80 -1.83 -16.03
C VAL A 363 21.90 -3.28 -16.47
N ASP A 364 22.39 -4.12 -15.56
CA ASP A 364 22.39 -5.57 -15.67
C ASP A 364 21.09 -6.16 -15.08
N PRO A 365 20.15 -6.66 -15.92
CA PRO A 365 18.92 -7.27 -15.42
C PRO A 365 19.16 -8.56 -14.62
N SER A 366 20.31 -9.22 -14.78
CA SER A 366 20.64 -10.46 -14.07
C SER A 366 20.99 -10.22 -12.60
N ARG A 367 21.37 -8.97 -12.24
CA ARG A 367 21.63 -8.55 -10.85
C ARG A 367 20.59 -7.56 -10.30
N THR A 368 19.69 -7.08 -11.15
CA THR A 368 18.57 -6.24 -10.71
C THR A 368 17.54 -7.09 -9.97
N ILE A 369 17.21 -6.72 -8.74
CA ILE A 369 16.20 -7.42 -7.93
C ILE A 369 14.85 -6.75 -8.09
N VAL A 370 13.83 -7.54 -8.41
CA VAL A 370 12.44 -7.08 -8.55
C VAL A 370 11.49 -7.86 -7.68
N VAL A 371 10.43 -7.19 -7.24
CA VAL A 371 9.25 -7.85 -6.64
C VAL A 371 8.28 -8.20 -7.76
N VAL A 372 8.04 -9.50 -7.96
CA VAL A 372 7.13 -10.00 -9.01
C VAL A 372 5.78 -10.46 -8.50
N GLY A 373 5.64 -10.63 -7.18
CA GLY A 373 4.37 -10.98 -6.55
C GLY A 373 4.40 -10.61 -5.08
N PHE A 374 3.24 -10.30 -4.52
CA PHE A 374 3.09 -10.04 -3.11
C PHE A 374 1.69 -10.39 -2.61
N SER A 375 1.59 -10.65 -1.32
CA SER A 375 0.33 -10.87 -0.63
C SER A 375 0.45 -10.50 0.84
N GLU A 376 -0.70 -10.44 1.48
CA GLU A 376 -0.82 -10.39 2.93
C GLU A 376 -2.14 -10.99 3.35
N LEU A 377 -2.19 -11.41 4.60
CA LEU A 377 -3.39 -11.76 5.33
C LEU A 377 -3.30 -11.07 6.68
N GLY A 378 -4.17 -10.11 6.91
CA GLY A 378 -4.19 -9.30 8.13
C GLY A 378 -5.60 -8.84 8.49
N PRO A 379 -5.75 -7.83 9.36
CA PRO A 379 -7.06 -7.42 9.89
C PRO A 379 -8.06 -6.93 8.85
N TRP A 380 -7.58 -6.51 7.69
CA TRP A 380 -8.40 -6.08 6.56
C TRP A 380 -8.42 -7.10 5.42
N GLY A 381 -8.15 -8.37 5.70
CA GLY A 381 -8.16 -9.44 4.71
C GLY A 381 -6.88 -9.44 3.88
N SER A 382 -7.02 -9.35 2.55
CA SER A 382 -5.90 -9.41 1.60
C SER A 382 -5.27 -8.04 1.35
N ALA A 383 -4.17 -8.03 0.58
CA ALA A 383 -3.50 -6.79 0.17
C ALA A 383 -4.41 -5.84 -0.65
N ARG A 384 -5.42 -6.39 -1.36
CA ARG A 384 -6.36 -5.60 -2.16
C ARG A 384 -7.36 -4.87 -1.27
N THR A 385 -7.99 -5.61 -0.35
CA THR A 385 -9.00 -5.06 0.57
C THR A 385 -8.39 -4.12 1.60
N ARG A 386 -7.17 -4.42 2.08
CA ARG A 386 -6.40 -3.49 2.92
C ARG A 386 -6.03 -2.22 2.17
N TRP A 387 -5.66 -2.30 0.88
CA TRP A 387 -5.36 -1.12 0.08
C TRP A 387 -6.56 -0.21 -0.16
N ASP A 388 -7.74 -0.76 -0.42
CA ASP A 388 -8.97 0.06 -0.51
C ASP A 388 -9.21 0.86 0.78
N MET A 389 -9.05 0.20 1.93
CA MET A 389 -9.22 0.85 3.24
C MET A 389 -8.10 1.86 3.55
N GLU A 390 -6.87 1.57 3.16
CA GLU A 390 -5.72 2.46 3.36
C GLU A 390 -5.76 3.68 2.42
N ARG A 391 -6.17 3.48 1.17
CA ARG A 391 -6.29 4.52 0.15
C ARG A 391 -7.51 5.41 0.39
N ASP A 392 -8.70 4.81 0.50
CA ASP A 392 -9.98 5.54 0.47
C ASP A 392 -10.68 5.56 1.84
N GLY A 393 -10.42 4.59 2.71
CA GLY A 393 -11.15 4.42 3.97
C GLY A 393 -12.49 3.72 3.78
N ALA A 394 -12.72 3.12 2.62
CA ALA A 394 -13.90 2.33 2.28
C ALA A 394 -13.51 1.24 1.27
N LEU A 395 -14.21 0.11 1.31
CA LEU A 395 -14.02 -0.99 0.35
C LEU A 395 -14.65 -0.64 -1.01
N SER A 396 -13.99 -1.03 -2.09
CA SER A 396 -14.61 -1.07 -3.43
C SER A 396 -15.70 -2.15 -3.50
N ALA A 397 -16.45 -2.22 -4.61
CA ALA A 397 -17.44 -3.28 -4.81
C ALA A 397 -16.76 -4.67 -4.83
N GLU A 398 -15.63 -4.77 -5.52
CA GLU A 398 -14.75 -5.94 -5.54
C GLU A 398 -14.23 -6.26 -4.14
N GLY A 399 -13.77 -5.24 -3.39
CA GLY A 399 -13.29 -5.40 -2.03
C GLY A 399 -14.36 -5.88 -1.05
N CYS A 400 -15.60 -5.42 -1.19
CA CYS A 400 -16.75 -5.92 -0.41
C CYS A 400 -17.03 -7.40 -0.69
N ILE A 401 -16.94 -7.84 -1.94
CA ILE A 401 -17.14 -9.26 -2.30
C ILE A 401 -16.02 -10.11 -1.75
N GLU A 402 -14.77 -9.68 -1.92
CA GLU A 402 -13.62 -10.41 -1.39
C GLU A 402 -13.69 -10.49 0.14
N MET A 403 -14.00 -9.40 0.85
CA MET A 403 -14.18 -9.43 2.30
C MET A 403 -15.34 -10.32 2.74
N ALA A 404 -16.50 -10.25 2.06
CA ALA A 404 -17.63 -11.12 2.36
C ALA A 404 -17.28 -12.60 2.14
N TRP A 405 -16.51 -12.91 1.09
CA TRP A 405 -15.99 -14.25 0.85
C TRP A 405 -14.96 -14.66 1.90
N ILE A 406 -14.05 -13.77 2.33
CA ILE A 406 -13.04 -13.99 3.39
C ILE A 406 -13.70 -14.23 4.75
N MET A 407 -14.82 -13.58 5.04
CA MET A 407 -15.54 -13.70 6.32
C MET A 407 -16.60 -14.81 6.33
N GLY A 408 -16.83 -15.47 5.19
CA GLY A 408 -17.76 -16.60 5.09
C GLY A 408 -19.22 -16.17 5.05
N LEU A 409 -19.47 -14.89 4.78
CA LEU A 409 -20.80 -14.30 4.68
C LEU A 409 -21.49 -14.70 3.38
N VAL A 410 -20.70 -15.02 2.36
CA VAL A 410 -21.18 -15.53 1.08
C VAL A 410 -20.35 -16.71 0.63
N ARG A 411 -20.94 -17.51 -0.26
CA ARG A 411 -20.23 -18.53 -1.02
C ARG A 411 -20.75 -18.57 -2.45
N HIS A 412 -19.90 -18.96 -3.38
CA HIS A 412 -20.35 -19.20 -4.75
C HIS A 412 -21.18 -20.50 -4.81
N PHE A 413 -22.22 -20.51 -5.64
CA PHE A 413 -23.09 -21.65 -5.88
C PHE A 413 -23.34 -21.80 -7.38
N ALA A 414 -23.24 -23.03 -7.88
CA ALA A 414 -23.61 -23.39 -9.23
C ALA A 414 -24.41 -24.70 -9.17
N GLY A 415 -25.72 -24.62 -9.41
CA GLY A 415 -26.60 -25.77 -9.27
C GLY A 415 -28.07 -25.40 -9.29
N ASP A 416 -28.93 -26.31 -8.81
CA ASP A 416 -30.34 -26.03 -8.63
C ASP A 416 -30.58 -25.33 -7.28
N LEU A 417 -31.13 -24.12 -7.33
CA LEU A 417 -31.55 -23.35 -6.16
C LEU A 417 -33.07 -23.18 -6.22
N GLN A 418 -33.77 -23.85 -5.31
CA GLN A 418 -35.24 -23.81 -5.19
C GLN A 418 -35.99 -24.21 -6.49
N GLY A 419 -35.50 -25.23 -7.21
CA GLY A 419 -36.10 -25.74 -8.44
C GLY A 419 -35.74 -24.96 -9.70
N LYS A 420 -34.75 -24.06 -9.62
CA LYS A 420 -34.27 -23.25 -10.74
C LYS A 420 -32.75 -23.31 -10.86
N PRO A 421 -32.18 -23.37 -12.06
CA PRO A 421 -30.74 -23.26 -12.24
C PRO A 421 -30.27 -21.88 -11.80
N TYR A 422 -29.28 -21.83 -10.91
CA TYR A 422 -28.66 -20.62 -10.40
C TYR A 422 -27.14 -20.75 -10.41
N VAL A 423 -26.48 -19.67 -10.85
CA VAL A 423 -25.02 -19.51 -10.77
C VAL A 423 -24.72 -18.12 -10.23
N GLY A 424 -24.02 -18.06 -9.11
CA GLY A 424 -23.64 -16.81 -8.47
C GLY A 424 -23.47 -16.94 -6.97
N TRP A 425 -23.50 -15.81 -6.27
CA TRP A 425 -23.34 -15.77 -4.83
C TRP A 425 -24.62 -16.15 -4.10
N VAL A 426 -24.48 -16.92 -3.04
CA VAL A 426 -25.53 -17.18 -2.05
C VAL A 426 -25.03 -16.77 -0.67
N ASP A 427 -25.97 -16.38 0.18
CA ASP A 427 -25.70 -16.09 1.59
C ASP A 427 -25.16 -17.34 2.29
N GLY A 428 -24.09 -17.18 3.08
CA GLY A 428 -23.40 -18.27 3.76
C GLY A 428 -24.28 -18.98 4.79
N LYS A 429 -25.24 -18.27 5.40
CA LYS A 429 -26.14 -18.81 6.43
C LYS A 429 -27.48 -19.27 5.85
N SER A 430 -28.18 -18.42 5.10
CA SER A 430 -29.53 -18.74 4.60
C SER A 430 -29.52 -19.57 3.31
N GLY A 431 -28.43 -19.51 2.53
CA GLY A 431 -28.35 -20.11 1.21
C GLY A 431 -29.18 -19.39 0.14
N GLU A 432 -29.76 -18.22 0.44
CA GLU A 432 -30.51 -17.42 -0.53
C GLU A 432 -29.59 -16.74 -1.53
N ALA A 433 -30.08 -16.55 -2.76
CA ALA A 433 -29.35 -15.82 -3.79
C ALA A 433 -29.10 -14.36 -3.39
N VAL A 434 -27.88 -13.87 -3.63
CA VAL A 434 -27.48 -12.48 -3.35
C VAL A 434 -26.82 -11.88 -4.57
N HIS A 435 -27.26 -10.69 -4.96
CA HIS A 435 -26.64 -9.94 -6.04
C HIS A 435 -25.50 -9.09 -5.50
N GLU A 436 -24.38 -9.02 -6.22
CA GLU A 436 -23.14 -8.31 -5.83
C GLU A 436 -23.36 -6.85 -5.44
N ALA A 437 -24.19 -6.13 -6.21
CA ALA A 437 -24.58 -4.75 -5.91
C ALA A 437 -25.21 -4.54 -4.51
N ASP A 438 -25.74 -5.59 -3.88
CA ASP A 438 -26.42 -5.51 -2.58
C ASP A 438 -25.46 -5.88 -1.42
N PHE A 439 -24.19 -6.22 -1.68
CA PHE A 439 -23.24 -6.68 -0.67
C PHE A 439 -22.88 -5.59 0.34
N ALA A 440 -22.63 -4.37 -0.14
CA ALA A 440 -22.28 -3.25 0.73
C ALA A 440 -23.42 -2.93 1.72
N GLU A 441 -24.67 -2.99 1.25
CA GLU A 441 -25.86 -2.77 2.08
C GLU A 441 -26.10 -3.93 3.07
N ARG A 442 -26.00 -5.18 2.61
CA ARG A 442 -26.27 -6.37 3.45
C ARG A 442 -25.17 -6.68 4.45
N TYR A 443 -23.92 -6.59 4.05
CA TYR A 443 -22.78 -7.10 4.82
C TYR A 443 -21.82 -6.01 5.28
N GLY A 444 -21.87 -4.80 4.72
CA GLY A 444 -20.91 -3.73 5.01
C GLY A 444 -20.84 -3.34 6.49
N ALA A 445 -21.98 -3.31 7.18
CA ALA A 445 -22.01 -3.04 8.63
C ALA A 445 -21.28 -4.14 9.43
N TYR A 446 -21.56 -5.41 9.13
CA TYR A 446 -20.90 -6.55 9.78
C TYR A 446 -19.40 -6.58 9.48
N ILE A 447 -19.00 -6.34 8.24
CA ILE A 447 -17.58 -6.27 7.84
C ILE A 447 -16.86 -5.18 8.64
N LYS A 448 -17.46 -3.99 8.79
CA LYS A 448 -16.87 -2.88 9.55
C LYS A 448 -16.75 -3.17 11.04
N GLU A 449 -17.69 -3.91 11.61
CA GLU A 449 -17.69 -4.29 13.03
C GLU A 449 -16.67 -5.40 13.33
N HIS A 450 -16.46 -6.32 12.39
CA HIS A 450 -15.68 -7.55 12.58
C HIS A 450 -14.39 -7.64 11.73
N ALA A 451 -13.87 -6.50 11.28
CA ALA A 451 -12.57 -6.39 10.62
C ALA A 451 -11.79 -5.17 11.16
N GLY A 452 -10.49 -5.12 10.89
CA GLY A 452 -9.61 -4.06 11.38
C GLY A 452 -9.33 -4.13 12.88
N LEU A 453 -9.04 -2.97 13.47
CA LEU A 453 -8.79 -2.83 14.91
C LEU A 453 -10.10 -2.80 15.67
N ARG A 454 -10.31 -3.79 16.54
CA ARG A 454 -11.55 -3.96 17.31
C ARG A 454 -11.30 -4.68 18.62
N PHE A 455 -12.32 -4.78 19.45
CA PHE A 455 -12.24 -5.55 20.70
C PHE A 455 -11.88 -7.00 20.41
N ILE A 456 -11.05 -7.59 21.26
CA ILE A 456 -10.66 -9.01 21.17
C ILE A 456 -11.93 -9.86 21.23
N GLU A 457 -12.12 -10.70 20.21
CA GLU A 457 -13.22 -11.65 20.10
C GLU A 457 -12.73 -13.01 20.63
N PRO A 458 -13.18 -13.46 21.83
CA PRO A 458 -12.67 -14.68 22.45
C PRO A 458 -12.81 -15.94 21.58
N GLU A 459 -13.79 -15.97 20.69
CA GLU A 459 -14.05 -17.07 19.76
C GLU A 459 -12.90 -17.31 18.78
N LEU A 460 -12.06 -16.30 18.51
CA LEU A 460 -10.91 -16.40 17.62
C LEU A 460 -9.65 -16.92 18.35
N TYR A 461 -9.65 -16.93 19.69
CA TYR A 461 -8.44 -17.16 20.51
C TYR A 461 -8.67 -18.15 21.64
N ASP A 462 -9.39 -19.24 21.37
CA ASP A 462 -9.60 -20.36 22.31
C ASP A 462 -10.21 -19.89 23.65
N GLY A 463 -11.18 -18.97 23.58
CA GLY A 463 -11.88 -18.43 24.73
C GLY A 463 -11.11 -17.37 25.52
N TYR A 464 -10.00 -16.84 24.99
CA TYR A 464 -9.25 -15.76 25.62
C TYR A 464 -10.11 -14.49 25.78
N ASP A 465 -10.49 -14.20 27.02
CA ASP A 465 -11.17 -12.98 27.44
C ASP A 465 -10.22 -12.13 28.30
N PRO A 466 -9.70 -11.01 27.78
CA PRO A 466 -8.87 -10.08 28.55
C PRO A 466 -9.50 -9.65 29.88
N ALA A 467 -10.83 -9.55 29.99
CA ALA A 467 -11.50 -9.17 31.23
C ALA A 467 -11.39 -10.26 32.32
N LYS A 468 -11.02 -11.48 31.97
CA LYS A 468 -10.98 -12.66 32.84
C LYS A 468 -9.73 -13.51 32.63
N LYS A 469 -8.55 -12.90 32.55
CA LYS A 469 -7.30 -13.63 32.43
C LYS A 469 -7.09 -14.59 33.61
N GLU A 470 -6.92 -15.88 33.32
CA GLU A 470 -6.73 -16.91 34.34
C GLU A 470 -5.28 -16.95 34.84
N PHE A 471 -5.12 -17.05 36.16
CA PHE A 471 -3.86 -17.33 36.82
C PHE A 471 -4.05 -18.45 37.84
N LEU A 472 -2.97 -19.16 38.14
CA LEU A 472 -2.96 -20.19 39.17
C LEU A 472 -2.24 -19.68 40.42
N GLN A 473 -2.91 -19.76 41.58
CA GLN A 473 -2.33 -19.41 42.86
C GLN A 473 -2.05 -20.66 43.70
N GLU A 474 -0.82 -20.82 44.16
CA GLU A 474 -0.46 -21.89 45.09
C GLU A 474 -1.07 -21.62 46.47
N VAL A 475 -1.81 -22.60 47.00
CA VAL A 475 -2.45 -22.59 48.32
C VAL A 475 -2.06 -23.86 49.08
N VAL A 476 -1.80 -23.72 50.38
CA VAL A 476 -1.49 -24.83 51.28
C VAL A 476 -2.76 -25.25 52.02
N VAL A 477 -3.10 -26.53 51.91
CA VAL A 477 -4.23 -27.15 52.61
C VAL A 477 -3.98 -27.14 54.12
N GLN A 478 -4.98 -26.69 54.89
CA GLN A 478 -4.89 -26.58 56.35
C GLN A 478 -5.63 -27.70 57.10
N GLU A 479 -6.54 -28.38 56.43
CA GLU A 479 -7.39 -29.45 56.97
C GLU A 479 -7.47 -30.62 55.99
N ASP A 480 -7.86 -31.80 56.44
CA ASP A 480 -8.06 -32.94 55.54
C ASP A 480 -9.14 -32.61 54.51
N LEU A 481 -8.83 -32.78 53.21
CA LEU A 481 -9.83 -32.62 52.14
C LEU A 481 -10.75 -33.86 52.05
N PRO A 482 -11.93 -33.73 51.42
CA PRO A 482 -12.80 -34.87 51.15
C PRO A 482 -12.10 -35.98 50.36
N VAL A 483 -12.46 -37.22 50.66
CA VAL A 483 -12.01 -38.38 49.89
C VAL A 483 -12.69 -38.36 48.52
N PHE A 484 -11.93 -38.55 47.46
CA PHE A 484 -12.47 -38.78 46.11
C PHE A 484 -11.84 -40.03 45.48
N GLN A 485 -12.47 -40.54 44.43
CA GLN A 485 -12.05 -41.75 43.73
C GLN A 485 -11.38 -41.39 42.41
N THR A 486 -10.30 -42.11 42.06
CA THR A 486 -9.60 -41.99 40.78
C THR A 486 -8.94 -43.32 40.41
N THR A 487 -8.39 -43.42 39.20
CA THR A 487 -7.61 -44.59 38.77
C THR A 487 -6.39 -44.83 39.66
N ARG A 488 -5.93 -46.08 39.74
CA ARG A 488 -4.69 -46.47 40.43
C ARG A 488 -3.48 -45.63 39.99
N ALA A 489 -3.35 -45.36 38.68
CA ALA A 489 -2.23 -44.59 38.13
C ALA A 489 -2.20 -43.17 38.69
N ASN A 490 -3.33 -42.48 38.70
CA ASN A 490 -3.45 -41.13 39.24
C ASN A 490 -3.24 -41.09 40.76
N ALA A 491 -3.79 -42.06 41.50
CA ALA A 491 -3.58 -42.16 42.94
C ALA A 491 -2.10 -42.32 43.31
N LEU A 492 -1.37 -43.18 42.57
CA LEU A 492 0.08 -43.33 42.72
C LEU A 492 0.84 -42.06 42.34
N ALA A 493 0.44 -41.35 41.27
CA ALA A 493 1.04 -40.08 40.88
C ALA A 493 0.87 -39.00 41.97
N PHE A 494 -0.34 -38.88 42.54
CA PHE A 494 -0.57 -38.00 43.69
C PHE A 494 0.29 -38.38 44.88
N LYS A 495 0.40 -39.68 45.21
CA LYS A 495 1.26 -40.16 46.30
C LYS A 495 2.74 -39.85 46.06
N SER A 496 3.22 -39.98 44.83
CA SER A 496 4.58 -39.64 44.47
C SER A 496 4.88 -38.15 44.61
N LYS A 497 3.91 -37.27 44.30
CA LYS A 497 4.09 -35.81 44.38
C LYS A 497 3.93 -35.25 45.80
N HIS A 498 2.98 -35.77 46.56
CA HIS A 498 2.59 -35.22 47.86
C HIS A 498 3.12 -36.02 49.06
N GLU A 499 3.68 -37.21 48.83
CA GLU A 499 4.28 -38.06 49.85
C GLU A 499 3.33 -38.27 51.05
N ASP A 500 3.73 -37.91 52.26
CA ASP A 500 2.94 -38.07 53.48
C ASP A 500 1.70 -37.16 53.55
N LYS A 501 1.60 -36.18 52.66
CA LYS A 501 0.50 -35.22 52.60
C LYS A 501 -0.70 -35.73 51.78
N VAL A 502 -0.69 -37.00 51.39
CA VAL A 502 -1.83 -37.68 50.76
C VAL A 502 -1.92 -39.14 51.22
N ALA A 503 -3.13 -39.57 51.55
CA ALA A 503 -3.46 -40.95 51.85
C ALA A 503 -4.18 -41.57 50.65
N ILE A 504 -3.80 -42.78 50.27
CA ILE A 504 -4.45 -43.54 49.20
C ILE A 504 -4.83 -44.94 49.69
N SER A 505 -5.97 -45.47 49.25
CA SER A 505 -6.40 -46.85 49.54
C SER A 505 -7.25 -47.42 48.41
N ALA A 506 -7.18 -48.74 48.20
CA ALA A 506 -8.02 -49.41 47.22
C ALA A 506 -9.49 -49.42 47.68
N VAL A 507 -10.43 -49.20 46.76
CA VAL A 507 -11.88 -49.25 47.04
C VAL A 507 -12.36 -50.71 47.19
N SER A 508 -11.75 -51.64 46.45
CA SER A 508 -11.99 -53.09 46.52
C SER A 508 -10.70 -53.86 46.21
N GLU A 509 -10.63 -55.14 46.57
CA GLU A 509 -9.42 -55.97 46.39
C GLU A 509 -9.01 -56.18 44.91
N ASP A 510 -9.96 -56.07 43.97
CA ASP A 510 -9.75 -56.25 42.53
C ASP A 510 -9.94 -54.95 41.71
N GLY A 511 -10.09 -53.79 42.36
CA GLY A 511 -10.58 -52.56 41.72
C GLY A 511 -9.50 -51.65 41.09
N GLU A 512 -9.82 -51.09 39.91
CA GLU A 512 -9.05 -50.00 39.28
C GLU A 512 -9.23 -48.63 39.97
N GLU A 513 -10.26 -48.52 40.84
CA GLU A 513 -10.61 -47.31 41.58
C GLU A 513 -9.95 -47.25 42.97
N TRP A 514 -9.36 -46.10 43.27
CA TRP A 514 -8.61 -45.81 44.49
C TRP A 514 -9.16 -44.56 45.16
N ASN A 515 -9.36 -44.63 46.46
CA ASN A 515 -9.66 -43.49 47.31
C ASN A 515 -8.39 -42.65 47.51
N VAL A 516 -8.50 -41.34 47.35
CA VAL A 516 -7.44 -40.35 47.57
C VAL A 516 -7.93 -39.30 48.56
N GLN A 517 -7.15 -39.04 49.61
CA GLN A 517 -7.42 -37.99 50.59
C GLN A 517 -6.19 -37.12 50.81
N PHE A 518 -6.27 -35.85 50.47
CA PHE A 518 -5.19 -34.89 50.75
C PHE A 518 -5.24 -34.42 52.20
N LYS A 519 -4.05 -34.26 52.80
CA LYS A 519 -3.84 -33.91 54.21
C LYS A 519 -3.26 -32.48 54.35
N PRO A 520 -3.30 -31.89 55.55
CA PRO A 520 -2.65 -30.61 55.83
C PRO A 520 -1.20 -30.56 55.35
N GLY A 521 -0.83 -29.46 54.70
CA GLY A 521 0.48 -29.27 54.09
C GLY A 521 0.58 -29.68 52.61
N ALA A 522 -0.44 -30.34 52.04
CA ALA A 522 -0.58 -30.51 50.60
C ALA A 522 -0.75 -29.16 49.91
N ARG A 523 -0.24 -29.03 48.68
CA ARG A 523 -0.26 -27.77 47.91
C ARG A 523 -1.13 -27.92 46.69
N PHE A 524 -2.02 -26.96 46.47
CA PHE A 524 -2.92 -26.91 45.32
C PHE A 524 -2.70 -25.63 44.53
N LEU A 525 -2.94 -25.70 43.23
CA LEU A 525 -3.06 -24.53 42.37
C LEU A 525 -4.54 -24.22 42.20
N VAL A 526 -4.98 -23.08 42.73
CA VAL A 526 -6.37 -22.62 42.64
C VAL A 526 -6.46 -21.57 41.54
N PRO A 527 -7.34 -21.74 40.54
CA PRO A 527 -7.59 -20.73 39.53
C PRO A 527 -8.13 -19.43 40.14
N LYS A 528 -7.64 -18.30 39.63
CA LYS A 528 -8.19 -16.96 39.86
C LYS A 528 -8.24 -16.20 38.54
N ALA A 529 -9.17 -15.26 38.42
CA ALA A 529 -9.26 -14.39 37.25
C ALA A 529 -8.86 -12.96 37.62
N GLN A 530 -8.15 -12.29 36.72
CA GLN A 530 -7.81 -10.87 36.84
C GLN A 530 -8.15 -10.15 35.53
N GLY A 531 -8.72 -8.95 35.63
CA GLY A 531 -8.94 -8.09 34.47
C GLY A 531 -7.62 -7.58 33.91
N PHE A 532 -7.48 -7.69 32.59
CA PHE A 532 -6.38 -7.16 31.79
C PHE A 532 -6.86 -5.92 31.01
N ASP A 533 -5.97 -4.97 30.80
CA ASP A 533 -6.27 -3.62 30.33
C ASP A 533 -5.94 -3.40 28.83
N ARG A 534 -5.59 -4.48 28.10
CA ARG A 534 -5.47 -4.51 26.63
C ARG A 534 -6.62 -5.34 26.05
N LEU A 535 -7.64 -4.62 25.59
CA LEU A 535 -8.93 -5.14 25.14
C LEU A 535 -9.09 -5.09 23.61
N VAL A 536 -8.22 -4.37 22.89
CA VAL A 536 -8.32 -4.10 21.45
C VAL A 536 -7.07 -4.61 20.74
N SER A 537 -7.26 -5.22 19.57
CA SER A 537 -6.19 -5.71 18.70
C SER A 537 -6.60 -5.70 17.22
N GLY A 538 -5.62 -5.83 16.33
CA GLY A 538 -5.81 -6.14 14.92
C GLY A 538 -5.94 -7.64 14.71
N GLN A 539 -7.17 -8.11 14.54
CA GLN A 539 -7.47 -9.54 14.38
C GLN A 539 -7.85 -9.79 12.94
N LEU A 540 -7.50 -10.95 12.38
CA LEU A 540 -8.01 -11.37 11.07
C LEU A 540 -9.55 -11.22 11.04
N PRO A 541 -10.17 -10.92 9.89
CA PRO A 541 -11.61 -10.73 9.79
C PRO A 541 -12.38 -11.92 10.34
N THR A 542 -13.36 -11.68 11.20
CA THR A 542 -14.10 -12.75 11.87
C THR A 542 -14.78 -13.63 10.84
N GLY A 543 -14.62 -14.94 11.03
CA GLY A 543 -15.08 -15.95 10.10
C GLY A 543 -14.00 -16.45 9.15
N TRP A 544 -12.81 -15.81 9.04
CA TRP A 544 -11.66 -16.32 8.28
C TRP A 544 -11.37 -17.80 8.59
N ASP A 545 -11.10 -18.58 7.54
CA ASP A 545 -10.90 -20.03 7.63
C ASP A 545 -10.02 -20.51 6.46
N ALA A 546 -8.92 -21.19 6.80
CA ALA A 546 -7.96 -21.80 5.88
C ALA A 546 -8.61 -22.81 4.91
N ALA A 547 -9.68 -23.51 5.33
CA ALA A 547 -10.37 -24.47 4.48
C ALA A 547 -10.99 -23.82 3.23
N ARG A 548 -11.39 -22.54 3.30
CA ARG A 548 -11.91 -21.81 2.13
C ARG A 548 -10.84 -21.45 1.11
N TRP A 549 -9.57 -21.40 1.52
CA TRP A 549 -8.47 -21.33 0.57
C TRP A 549 -8.24 -22.66 -0.14
N GLY A 550 -8.73 -23.78 0.41
CA GLY A 550 -8.49 -25.13 -0.10
C GLY A 550 -7.45 -25.92 0.67
N ILE A 551 -7.03 -25.44 1.86
CA ILE A 551 -6.11 -26.17 2.73
C ILE A 551 -6.83 -27.40 3.32
N PRO A 552 -6.26 -28.62 3.18
CA PRO A 552 -6.87 -29.84 3.72
C PRO A 552 -7.06 -29.78 5.24
N SER A 553 -8.17 -30.33 5.75
CA SER A 553 -8.50 -30.31 7.18
C SER A 553 -7.44 -31.00 8.05
N GLU A 554 -6.78 -32.02 7.52
CA GLU A 554 -5.66 -32.72 8.17
C GLU A 554 -4.47 -31.78 8.43
N ILE A 555 -4.17 -30.87 7.51
CA ILE A 555 -3.13 -29.85 7.68
C ILE A 555 -3.60 -28.79 8.68
N VAL A 556 -4.86 -28.34 8.58
CA VAL A 556 -5.44 -27.36 9.51
C VAL A 556 -5.36 -27.84 10.97
N SER A 557 -5.57 -29.13 11.23
CA SER A 557 -5.45 -29.70 12.57
C SER A 557 -4.02 -29.92 13.06
N GLN A 558 -3.04 -30.02 12.16
CA GLN A 558 -1.65 -30.37 12.48
C GLN A 558 -0.81 -29.14 12.83
N VAL A 559 -1.00 -28.05 12.10
CA VAL A 559 -0.05 -26.91 12.12
C VAL A 559 -0.52 -25.77 13.02
N ASP A 560 0.43 -24.96 13.48
CA ASP A 560 0.11 -23.70 14.17
C ASP A 560 -0.57 -22.69 13.21
N PRO A 561 -1.53 -21.85 13.66
CA PRO A 561 -2.19 -20.87 12.79
C PRO A 561 -1.26 -19.94 12.00
N ILE A 562 -0.07 -19.59 12.52
CA ILE A 562 0.89 -18.79 11.74
C ILE A 562 1.29 -19.46 10.42
N THR A 563 1.36 -20.80 10.40
CA THR A 563 1.66 -21.60 9.21
C THR A 563 0.51 -21.50 8.22
N LEU A 564 -0.74 -21.52 8.68
CA LEU A 564 -1.90 -21.35 7.82
C LEU A 564 -1.90 -19.96 7.15
N TYR A 565 -1.51 -18.92 7.88
CA TYR A 565 -1.35 -17.57 7.31
C TYR A 565 -0.29 -17.56 6.20
N VAL A 566 0.86 -18.19 6.45
CA VAL A 566 1.96 -18.31 5.48
C VAL A 566 1.53 -19.09 4.24
N LEU A 567 0.88 -20.24 4.38
CA LEU A 567 0.40 -21.03 3.23
C LEU A 567 -0.58 -20.25 2.35
N CYS A 568 -1.51 -19.52 2.97
CA CYS A 568 -2.44 -18.64 2.27
C CYS A 568 -1.72 -17.47 1.57
N CYS A 569 -0.71 -16.88 2.21
CA CYS A 569 0.04 -15.77 1.63
C CYS A 569 0.95 -16.24 0.50
N VAL A 570 1.67 -17.36 0.64
CA VAL A 570 2.54 -17.90 -0.42
C VAL A 570 1.73 -18.22 -1.67
N CYS A 571 0.57 -18.89 -1.55
CA CYS A 571 -0.25 -19.19 -2.73
C CYS A 571 -0.81 -17.91 -3.38
N GLN A 572 -1.26 -16.93 -2.60
CA GLN A 572 -1.72 -15.65 -3.16
C GLN A 572 -0.59 -14.82 -3.76
N ALA A 573 0.63 -14.86 -3.20
CA ALA A 573 1.78 -14.15 -3.74
C ALA A 573 2.21 -14.74 -5.09
N MET A 574 2.23 -16.07 -5.22
CA MET A 574 2.45 -16.75 -6.50
C MET A 574 1.38 -16.40 -7.52
N LEU A 575 0.10 -16.43 -7.11
CA LEU A 575 -1.01 -16.05 -7.99
C LEU A 575 -0.93 -14.57 -8.41
N SER A 576 -0.47 -13.67 -7.53
CA SER A 576 -0.21 -12.26 -7.86
C SER A 576 0.94 -12.08 -8.87
N ALA A 577 1.89 -13.02 -8.92
CA ALA A 577 2.89 -13.10 -10.00
C ALA A 577 2.34 -13.78 -11.27
N GLY A 578 1.12 -14.32 -11.22
CA GLY A 578 0.52 -15.13 -12.28
C GLY A 578 1.11 -16.53 -12.42
N ILE A 579 1.66 -17.06 -11.34
CA ILE A 579 2.16 -18.43 -11.23
C ILE A 579 1.08 -19.26 -10.54
N GLU A 580 0.34 -20.04 -11.33
CA GLU A 580 -0.74 -20.91 -10.83
C GLU A 580 -0.18 -22.20 -10.20
N ASP A 581 0.93 -22.70 -10.74
CA ASP A 581 1.66 -23.86 -10.25
C ASP A 581 3.11 -23.48 -9.98
N PRO A 582 3.58 -23.50 -8.71
CA PRO A 582 4.96 -23.16 -8.36
C PRO A 582 6.04 -23.96 -9.11
N TYR A 583 5.74 -25.17 -9.60
CA TYR A 583 6.70 -25.98 -10.36
C TYR A 583 7.03 -25.37 -11.73
N GLU A 584 6.23 -24.42 -12.23
CA GLU A 584 6.57 -23.62 -13.43
C GLU A 584 7.95 -22.96 -13.30
N LEU A 585 8.34 -22.55 -12.08
CA LEU A 585 9.65 -21.94 -11.83
C LEU A 585 10.79 -22.84 -12.29
N TYR A 586 10.67 -24.16 -12.10
CA TYR A 586 11.73 -25.11 -12.44
C TYR A 586 11.90 -25.35 -13.94
N ARG A 587 11.05 -24.73 -14.77
CA ARG A 587 11.27 -24.66 -16.22
C ARG A 587 12.38 -23.68 -16.57
N HIS A 588 12.60 -22.70 -15.70
CA HIS A 588 13.53 -21.60 -15.91
C HIS A 588 14.74 -21.65 -14.97
N VAL A 589 14.56 -22.15 -13.74
CA VAL A 589 15.62 -22.23 -12.73
C VAL A 589 15.84 -23.65 -12.24
N HIS A 590 17.04 -23.93 -11.73
CA HIS A 590 17.29 -25.21 -11.07
C HIS A 590 16.61 -25.26 -9.68
N VAL A 591 16.28 -26.45 -9.17
CA VAL A 591 15.58 -26.64 -7.88
C VAL A 591 16.34 -26.09 -6.67
N SER A 592 17.65 -25.88 -6.80
CA SER A 592 18.50 -25.27 -5.77
C SER A 592 18.55 -23.73 -5.80
N GLU A 593 18.00 -23.10 -6.85
CA GLU A 593 18.09 -21.64 -7.08
C GLU A 593 16.88 -20.87 -6.51
N LEU A 594 16.03 -21.54 -5.72
CA LEU A 594 14.90 -20.93 -5.02
C LEU A 594 15.18 -20.87 -3.51
N ALA A 595 15.25 -19.67 -2.94
CA ALA A 595 15.36 -19.49 -1.49
C ALA A 595 13.98 -19.36 -0.84
N ASN A 596 13.82 -19.94 0.35
CA ASN A 596 12.75 -19.58 1.27
C ASN A 596 13.35 -18.84 2.46
N CYS A 597 12.93 -17.59 2.68
CA CYS A 597 13.45 -16.73 3.73
C CYS A 597 12.34 -16.13 4.60
N ILE A 598 11.12 -16.69 4.58
CA ILE A 598 10.03 -16.19 5.41
C ILE A 598 10.41 -16.33 6.90
N GLY A 599 10.02 -15.37 7.73
CA GLY A 599 10.45 -15.37 9.13
C GLY A 599 9.32 -15.08 10.11
N THR A 600 9.63 -15.20 11.40
CA THR A 600 8.73 -14.85 12.50
C THR A 600 9.49 -14.13 13.61
N GLY A 601 8.81 -13.24 14.34
CA GLY A 601 9.34 -12.67 15.56
C GLY A 601 9.39 -13.68 16.70
N ALA A 602 8.39 -14.57 16.81
CA ALA A 602 8.19 -15.37 18.02
C ALA A 602 7.93 -16.87 17.83
N GLY A 603 7.70 -17.37 16.61
CA GLY A 603 7.34 -18.78 16.40
C GLY A 603 5.86 -19.08 16.63
N GLY A 604 5.49 -20.36 16.58
CA GLY A 604 4.12 -20.83 16.76
C GLY A 604 3.65 -20.69 18.20
N LEU A 605 2.86 -19.65 18.48
CA LEU A 605 2.48 -19.28 19.85
C LEU A 605 1.53 -20.30 20.50
N ILE A 606 0.62 -20.90 19.72
CA ILE A 606 -0.30 -21.92 20.24
C ILE A 606 0.48 -23.21 20.50
N ALA A 607 1.40 -23.58 19.60
CA ALA A 607 2.29 -24.72 19.82
C ALA A 607 3.16 -24.53 21.08
N MET A 608 3.75 -23.34 21.28
CA MET A 608 4.51 -23.03 22.50
C MET A 608 3.64 -23.12 23.76
N ARG A 609 2.42 -22.61 23.73
CA ARG A 609 1.44 -22.74 24.82
C ARG A 609 1.12 -24.20 25.11
N GLY A 610 0.98 -25.02 24.08
CA GLY A 610 0.85 -26.47 24.17
C GLY A 610 2.00 -27.12 24.95
N VAL A 611 3.24 -26.78 24.60
CA VAL A 611 4.47 -27.31 25.23
C VAL A 611 4.59 -26.87 26.70
N TYR A 612 4.44 -25.58 26.98
CA TYR A 612 4.80 -25.00 28.28
C TYR A 612 3.65 -24.98 29.29
N ARG A 613 2.41 -24.80 28.82
CA ARG A 613 1.23 -24.64 29.69
C ARG A 613 0.33 -25.85 29.64
N ASP A 614 -0.15 -26.24 28.46
CA ASP A 614 -1.21 -27.24 28.38
C ASP A 614 -0.71 -28.64 28.78
N ARG A 615 0.54 -28.99 28.45
CA ARG A 615 1.23 -30.18 28.99
C ARG A 615 1.42 -30.14 30.51
N TYR A 616 1.73 -28.97 31.08
CA TYR A 616 1.86 -28.82 32.54
C TYR A 616 0.52 -29.06 33.25
N LEU A 617 -0.59 -28.70 32.61
CA LEU A 617 -1.95 -28.91 33.09
C LEU A 617 -2.51 -30.29 32.75
N ASP A 618 -1.72 -31.18 32.16
CA ASP A 618 -2.13 -32.52 31.70
C ASP A 618 -3.32 -32.49 30.73
N ARG A 619 -3.39 -31.45 29.89
CA ARG A 619 -4.37 -31.36 28.80
C ARG A 619 -3.88 -32.14 27.59
N ASP A 620 -4.83 -32.58 26.76
CA ASP A 620 -4.53 -33.24 25.50
C ASP A 620 -3.80 -32.27 24.55
N VAL A 621 -2.60 -32.65 24.15
CA VAL A 621 -1.75 -31.91 23.23
C VAL A 621 -1.13 -32.92 22.26
N GLN A 622 -0.95 -32.53 21.00
CA GLN A 622 -0.30 -33.37 20.00
C GLN A 622 1.13 -33.76 20.42
N SER A 623 1.53 -35.01 20.11
CA SER A 623 2.83 -35.55 20.55
C SER A 623 4.02 -34.85 19.92
N ASP A 624 3.84 -34.30 18.73
CA ASP A 624 4.81 -33.60 17.89
C ASP A 624 4.70 -32.06 18.00
N VAL A 625 3.95 -31.52 18.97
CA VAL A 625 3.68 -30.08 19.14
C VAL A 625 4.93 -29.20 19.11
N LEU A 626 6.06 -29.74 19.57
CA LEU A 626 7.33 -29.02 19.59
C LEU A 626 7.77 -28.59 18.19
N GLN A 627 7.53 -29.40 17.15
CA GLN A 627 7.98 -29.06 15.80
C GLN A 627 7.27 -27.81 15.25
N GLU A 628 5.99 -27.65 15.57
CA GLU A 628 5.17 -26.50 15.14
C GLU A 628 5.51 -25.21 15.88
N SER A 629 6.26 -25.30 16.99
CA SER A 629 6.74 -24.13 17.73
C SER A 629 7.99 -23.50 17.10
N PHE A 630 8.70 -24.23 16.24
CA PHE A 630 9.99 -23.76 15.72
C PHE A 630 9.83 -22.57 14.76
N PRO A 631 10.69 -21.53 14.85
CA PRO A 631 10.63 -20.36 13.98
C PRO A 631 10.81 -20.61 12.46
N ASN A 632 11.13 -21.83 12.04
CA ASN A 632 11.30 -22.22 10.64
C ASN A 632 10.25 -23.24 10.16
N ALA A 633 9.28 -23.62 11.00
CA ALA A 633 8.30 -24.65 10.66
C ALA A 633 7.38 -24.26 9.49
N MET A 634 6.87 -23.04 9.50
CA MET A 634 6.08 -22.43 8.42
C MET A 634 6.81 -22.41 7.06
N ASP A 635 8.12 -22.12 7.06
CA ASP A 635 8.95 -22.17 5.84
C ASP A 635 9.05 -23.60 5.30
N ALA A 636 9.26 -24.56 6.21
CA ALA A 636 9.32 -25.97 5.87
C ALA A 636 7.98 -26.45 5.29
N TRP A 637 6.85 -26.10 5.92
CA TRP A 637 5.51 -26.42 5.42
C TRP A 637 5.23 -25.81 4.04
N ALA A 638 5.60 -24.55 3.80
CA ALA A 638 5.48 -23.94 2.48
C ALA A 638 6.33 -24.68 1.43
N ASN A 639 7.54 -25.14 1.79
CA ASN A 639 8.36 -25.93 0.87
C ASN A 639 7.76 -27.32 0.63
N MET A 640 7.32 -28.02 1.68
CA MET A 640 6.78 -29.37 1.62
C MET A 640 5.45 -29.46 0.87
N LEU A 641 4.61 -28.42 0.94
CA LEU A 641 3.26 -28.44 0.37
C LEU A 641 3.14 -27.73 -0.98
N LEU A 642 4.05 -26.80 -1.33
CA LEU A 642 3.94 -26.00 -2.55
C LEU A 642 5.19 -26.03 -3.41
N MET A 643 6.35 -25.75 -2.82
CA MET A 643 7.54 -25.43 -3.61
C MET A 643 8.32 -26.65 -4.05
N GLY A 644 8.50 -27.66 -3.18
CA GLY A 644 9.36 -28.80 -3.46
C GLY A 644 10.78 -28.40 -3.89
N SER A 645 11.34 -27.32 -3.30
CA SER A 645 12.67 -26.83 -3.67
C SER A 645 13.77 -27.50 -2.84
N ALA A 646 14.98 -27.54 -3.41
CA ALA A 646 16.21 -27.95 -2.74
C ALA A 646 17.17 -26.75 -2.53
N GLY A 647 16.64 -25.53 -2.56
CA GLY A 647 17.41 -24.31 -2.35
C GLY A 647 17.51 -23.91 -0.88
N PRO A 648 18.15 -22.76 -0.59
CA PRO A 648 18.39 -22.33 0.78
C PRO A 648 17.09 -22.03 1.55
N ILE A 649 16.95 -22.59 2.75
CA ILE A 649 15.93 -22.20 3.73
C ILE A 649 16.63 -21.42 4.84
N LYS A 650 16.32 -20.13 4.95
CA LYS A 650 16.94 -19.19 5.91
C LYS A 650 15.86 -18.38 6.60
N SER A 651 15.31 -18.88 7.70
CA SER A 651 14.18 -18.25 8.41
C SER A 651 14.69 -17.24 9.47
N PRO A 652 14.66 -15.91 9.21
CA PRO A 652 15.19 -14.93 10.15
C PRO A 652 14.24 -14.68 11.33
N SER A 653 14.81 -14.20 12.43
CA SER A 653 14.07 -13.66 13.57
C SER A 653 14.63 -12.28 13.93
N GLY A 654 13.96 -11.26 13.41
CA GLY A 654 14.28 -9.84 13.58
C GLY A 654 13.28 -9.10 14.47
N THR A 655 12.46 -9.81 15.25
CA THR A 655 11.33 -9.27 16.01
C THR A 655 10.38 -8.45 15.11
N CYS A 656 10.17 -7.15 15.34
CA CYS A 656 9.33 -6.29 14.50
C CYS A 656 9.92 -6.00 13.11
N ALA A 657 11.22 -6.27 12.89
CA ALA A 657 11.91 -6.03 11.63
C ALA A 657 12.18 -7.31 10.81
N THR A 658 11.62 -8.45 11.22
CA THR A 658 11.85 -9.76 10.58
C THR A 658 11.62 -9.75 9.07
N ALA A 659 10.52 -9.16 8.59
CA ALA A 659 10.25 -9.10 7.15
C ALA A 659 11.32 -8.34 6.34
N ILE A 660 11.97 -7.32 6.93
CA ILE A 660 13.04 -6.59 6.24
C ILE A 660 14.36 -7.36 6.31
N GLU A 661 14.64 -8.04 7.42
CA GLU A 661 15.78 -8.96 7.53
C GLU A 661 15.67 -10.14 6.55
N SER A 662 14.45 -10.64 6.35
CA SER A 662 14.10 -11.64 5.32
C SER A 662 14.41 -11.15 3.92
N LEU A 663 13.93 -9.95 3.57
CA LEU A 663 14.20 -9.33 2.29
C LEU A 663 15.70 -9.09 2.07
N ASP A 664 16.41 -8.58 3.07
CA ASP A 664 17.86 -8.31 3.00
C ASP A 664 18.66 -9.60 2.74
N THR A 665 18.33 -10.67 3.48
CA THR A 665 18.93 -12.01 3.32
C THR A 665 18.76 -12.56 1.90
N ALA A 666 17.58 -12.36 1.31
CA ALA A 666 17.29 -12.78 -0.06
C ALA A 666 18.00 -11.90 -1.10
N CYS A 667 18.07 -10.59 -0.88
CA CYS A 667 18.80 -9.67 -1.75
C CYS A 667 20.28 -10.04 -1.84
N GLU A 668 20.93 -10.36 -0.72
CA GLU A 668 22.30 -10.88 -0.71
C GLU A 668 22.44 -12.22 -1.47
N GLY A 669 21.45 -13.10 -1.33
CA GLY A 669 21.38 -14.38 -2.05
C GLY A 669 21.33 -14.19 -3.57
N ILE A 670 20.48 -13.29 -4.05
CA ILE A 670 20.33 -12.98 -5.48
C ILE A 670 21.56 -12.24 -6.01
N MET A 671 22.03 -11.21 -5.31
CA MET A 671 23.21 -10.43 -5.72
C MET A 671 24.50 -11.25 -5.78
N SER A 672 24.60 -12.32 -4.99
CA SER A 672 25.73 -13.27 -5.03
C SER A 672 25.59 -14.37 -6.09
N GLY A 673 24.46 -14.43 -6.81
CA GLY A 673 24.19 -15.44 -7.83
C GLY A 673 23.91 -16.84 -7.29
N LYS A 674 23.70 -16.99 -5.97
CA LYS A 674 23.40 -18.30 -5.34
C LYS A 674 21.97 -18.76 -5.61
N VAL A 675 21.06 -17.81 -5.78
CA VAL A 675 19.64 -18.04 -6.06
C VAL A 675 19.13 -17.01 -7.07
N LYS A 676 18.07 -17.35 -7.78
CA LYS A 676 17.41 -16.45 -8.75
C LYS A 676 15.99 -16.07 -8.34
N VAL A 677 15.39 -16.85 -7.45
CA VAL A 677 14.05 -16.64 -6.90
C VAL A 677 14.13 -16.72 -5.38
N ALA A 678 13.37 -15.89 -4.67
CA ALA A 678 13.25 -15.98 -3.22
C ALA A 678 11.83 -15.67 -2.74
N LEU A 679 11.35 -16.45 -1.78
CA LEU A 679 10.20 -16.12 -0.95
C LEU A 679 10.68 -15.34 0.26
N VAL A 680 10.15 -14.14 0.48
CA VAL A 680 10.51 -13.27 1.60
C VAL A 680 9.25 -12.80 2.31
N GLY A 681 9.37 -12.43 3.58
CA GLY A 681 8.24 -11.93 4.34
C GLY A 681 8.34 -12.15 5.83
N GLY A 682 7.20 -12.03 6.50
CA GLY A 682 7.10 -12.23 7.93
C GLY A 682 5.71 -12.68 8.36
N THR A 683 5.63 -13.39 9.49
CA THR A 683 4.37 -13.82 10.13
C THR A 683 4.49 -13.73 11.64
N ASP A 684 3.40 -13.39 12.32
CA ASP A 684 3.23 -13.53 13.77
C ASP A 684 1.74 -13.52 14.12
N ASP A 685 1.36 -14.26 15.16
CA ASP A 685 -0.02 -14.32 15.65
C ASP A 685 -0.25 -13.44 16.89
N LEU A 686 -1.50 -13.28 17.27
CA LEU A 686 -1.93 -12.68 18.54
C LEU A 686 -2.32 -13.80 19.51
N GLN A 687 -1.71 -13.87 20.68
CA GLN A 687 -2.10 -14.81 21.74
C GLN A 687 -2.04 -14.16 23.12
N GLU A 688 -2.78 -14.75 24.06
CA GLU A 688 -2.95 -14.29 25.44
C GLU A 688 -1.63 -13.94 26.14
N GLU A 689 -0.65 -14.86 26.11
CA GLU A 689 0.62 -14.72 26.83
C GLU A 689 1.46 -13.56 26.27
N MET A 690 1.55 -13.47 24.95
CA MET A 690 2.32 -12.42 24.29
C MET A 690 1.71 -11.03 24.53
N SER A 691 0.38 -10.92 24.45
CA SER A 691 -0.30 -9.65 24.69
C SER A 691 -0.07 -9.14 26.11
N TYR A 692 -0.13 -10.06 27.08
CA TYR A 692 0.17 -9.78 28.49
C TYR A 692 1.62 -9.31 28.70
N GLU A 693 2.60 -9.94 28.05
CA GLU A 693 4.01 -9.53 28.22
C GLU A 693 4.32 -8.19 27.56
N PHE A 694 3.75 -7.87 26.38
CA PHE A 694 3.89 -6.54 25.80
C PHE A 694 3.31 -5.43 26.68
N ALA A 695 2.23 -5.72 27.39
CA ALA A 695 1.65 -4.81 28.36
C ALA A 695 2.56 -4.60 29.59
N ASN A 696 3.18 -5.67 30.11
CA ASN A 696 4.16 -5.58 31.19
C ASN A 696 5.38 -4.73 30.79
N MET A 697 5.77 -4.78 29.51
CA MET A 697 6.80 -3.93 28.93
C MET A 697 6.34 -2.48 28.68
N LYS A 698 5.06 -2.18 28.88
CA LYS A 698 4.41 -0.90 28.56
C LYS A 698 4.60 -0.48 27.10
N ALA A 699 4.65 -1.45 26.20
CA ALA A 699 4.86 -1.21 24.77
C ALA A 699 3.52 -0.98 24.05
N THR A 700 2.47 -1.70 24.45
CA THR A 700 1.11 -1.57 23.93
C THR A 700 0.31 -0.47 24.63
N ALA A 701 -0.56 0.19 23.87
CA ALA A 701 -1.49 1.18 24.40
C ALA A 701 -2.41 0.54 25.46
N ASN A 702 -2.62 1.24 26.58
CA ASN A 702 -3.61 0.83 27.57
C ASN A 702 -5.01 1.18 27.07
N THR A 703 -5.75 0.20 26.57
CA THR A 703 -7.08 0.45 25.99
C THR A 703 -8.11 0.97 26.97
N VAL A 704 -8.03 0.62 28.26
CA VAL A 704 -8.98 1.15 29.26
C VAL A 704 -8.81 2.67 29.38
N GLU A 705 -7.57 3.14 29.52
CA GLU A 705 -7.25 4.58 29.54
C GLU A 705 -7.65 5.29 28.25
N GLU A 706 -7.57 4.60 27.11
CA GLU A 706 -7.89 5.17 25.81
C GLU A 706 -9.40 5.30 25.58
N LEU A 707 -10.17 4.31 26.04
CA LEU A 707 -11.64 4.37 26.07
C LEU A 707 -12.13 5.45 27.04
N GLU A 708 -11.48 5.63 28.20
CA GLU A 708 -11.77 6.72 29.14
C GLU A 708 -11.53 8.11 28.52
N LYS A 709 -10.58 8.23 27.59
CA LYS A 709 -10.36 9.44 26.78
C LYS A 709 -11.35 9.58 25.61
N GLY A 710 -12.29 8.64 25.46
CA GLY A 710 -13.32 8.64 24.43
C GLY A 710 -12.85 8.16 23.06
N ARG A 711 -11.76 7.38 22.97
CA ARG A 711 -11.28 6.81 21.70
C ARG A 711 -12.05 5.55 21.33
N ALA A 712 -12.46 5.46 20.08
CA ALA A 712 -12.93 4.19 19.52
C ALA A 712 -11.75 3.25 19.23
N PRO A 713 -11.95 1.92 19.21
CA PRO A 713 -10.89 0.93 18.94
C PRO A 713 -10.04 1.23 17.70
N ASP A 714 -10.66 1.70 16.63
CA ASP A 714 -10.04 2.05 15.35
C ASP A 714 -9.20 3.33 15.40
N GLU A 715 -9.33 4.16 16.44
CA GLU A 715 -8.54 5.39 16.66
C GLU A 715 -7.36 5.21 17.64
N ILE A 716 -7.23 4.04 18.27
CA ILE A 716 -6.21 3.81 19.31
C ILE A 716 -4.80 3.78 18.70
N SER A 717 -4.64 3.15 17.53
CA SER A 717 -3.38 3.22 16.78
C SER A 717 -3.33 4.53 16.01
N ARG A 718 -2.52 5.47 16.49
CA ARG A 718 -2.38 6.82 15.91
C ARG A 718 -0.91 7.26 15.89
N PRO A 719 -0.10 6.67 15.00
CA PRO A 719 1.28 7.08 14.83
C PRO A 719 1.39 8.58 14.60
N THR A 720 2.50 9.17 15.03
CA THR A 720 2.86 10.60 14.91
C THR A 720 1.93 11.61 15.61
N ALA A 721 0.77 11.18 16.11
CA ALA A 721 -0.15 12.04 16.86
C ALA A 721 0.45 12.51 18.20
N SER A 722 0.11 13.73 18.62
CA SER A 722 0.50 14.31 19.91
C SER A 722 0.01 13.46 21.09
N SER A 723 -1.11 12.76 20.92
CA SER A 723 -1.76 11.94 21.94
C SER A 723 -1.39 10.45 21.86
N ARG A 724 -0.48 10.01 20.97
CA ARG A 724 -0.08 8.59 20.82
C ARG A 724 0.42 7.98 22.14
N ALA A 725 0.05 6.73 22.42
CA ALA A 725 0.19 6.14 23.76
C ALA A 725 0.80 4.72 23.80
N GLY A 726 1.24 4.18 22.66
CA GLY A 726 1.66 2.79 22.53
C GLY A 726 1.16 2.19 21.22
N PHE A 727 1.68 1.03 20.86
CA PHE A 727 1.20 0.31 19.68
C PHE A 727 -0.05 -0.53 19.98
N VAL A 728 -0.85 -0.84 18.96
CA VAL A 728 -1.94 -1.82 19.03
C VAL A 728 -1.44 -3.10 18.37
N GLU A 729 -1.47 -4.21 19.09
CA GLU A 729 -0.98 -5.49 18.59
C GLU A 729 -1.89 -6.05 17.48
N SER A 730 -1.32 -6.75 16.49
CA SER A 730 -2.06 -7.40 15.41
C SER A 730 -1.55 -8.80 15.11
N ALA A 731 -2.34 -9.61 14.40
CA ALA A 731 -1.95 -10.90 13.85
C ALA A 731 -1.91 -10.87 12.32
N GLY A 732 -1.08 -11.72 11.71
CA GLY A 732 -1.14 -12.04 10.29
C GLY A 732 0.22 -12.28 9.63
N CYS A 733 0.22 -12.32 8.30
CA CYS A 733 1.38 -12.62 7.47
C CYS A 733 1.44 -11.69 6.26
N GLY A 734 2.66 -11.44 5.74
CA GLY A 734 2.88 -10.85 4.43
C GLY A 734 4.05 -11.54 3.74
N VAL A 735 3.92 -11.78 2.43
CA VAL A 735 4.92 -12.50 1.62
C VAL A 735 5.13 -11.76 0.30
N GLN A 736 6.38 -11.70 -0.16
CA GLN A 736 6.77 -11.26 -1.49
C GLN A 736 7.58 -12.33 -2.20
N VAL A 737 7.49 -12.35 -3.53
CA VAL A 737 8.32 -13.14 -4.42
C VAL A 737 9.33 -12.21 -5.07
N LEU A 738 10.62 -12.41 -4.76
CA LEU A 738 11.73 -11.69 -5.38
C LEU A 738 12.33 -12.51 -6.50
N MET A 739 12.72 -11.85 -7.58
CA MET A 739 13.45 -12.47 -8.68
C MET A 739 14.51 -11.52 -9.25
N THR A 740 15.43 -12.07 -10.04
CA THR A 740 16.19 -11.26 -11.00
C THR A 740 15.23 -10.65 -12.02
N ALA A 741 15.44 -9.38 -12.41
CA ALA A 741 14.62 -8.71 -13.42
C ALA A 741 14.66 -9.47 -14.75
N GLN A 742 15.82 -10.02 -15.08
CA GLN A 742 16.02 -10.88 -16.22
C GLN A 742 15.01 -12.03 -16.27
N LEU A 743 14.94 -12.84 -15.20
CA LEU A 743 14.03 -13.98 -15.12
C LEU A 743 12.56 -13.54 -15.17
N ALA A 744 12.23 -12.43 -14.51
CA ALA A 744 10.89 -11.87 -14.53
C ALA A 744 10.44 -11.48 -15.95
N LEU A 745 11.34 -10.85 -16.72
CA LEU A 745 11.08 -10.48 -18.12
C LEU A 745 10.96 -11.73 -19.01
N GLU A 746 11.81 -12.73 -18.81
CA GLU A 746 11.81 -14.01 -19.54
C GLU A 746 10.45 -14.72 -19.44
N MET A 747 9.99 -14.86 -18.21
CA MET A 747 8.76 -15.54 -17.82
C MET A 747 7.50 -14.70 -18.11
N GLY A 748 7.64 -13.40 -18.38
CA GLY A 748 6.51 -12.48 -18.52
C GLY A 748 5.73 -12.29 -17.22
N LEU A 749 6.43 -12.15 -16.08
CA LEU A 749 5.82 -11.90 -14.77
C LEU A 749 5.55 -10.41 -14.56
N PRO A 750 4.53 -10.00 -13.79
CA PRO A 750 4.37 -8.60 -13.43
C PRO A 750 5.59 -8.12 -12.63
N VAL A 751 5.95 -6.84 -12.77
CA VAL A 751 7.02 -6.20 -12.00
C VAL A 751 6.41 -5.06 -11.20
N TYR A 752 6.29 -5.24 -9.89
CA TYR A 752 5.65 -4.28 -9.00
C TYR A 752 6.60 -3.17 -8.55
N GLY A 753 7.90 -3.47 -8.48
CA GLY A 753 8.93 -2.52 -8.08
C GLY A 753 10.31 -3.16 -8.03
N ILE A 754 11.33 -2.31 -8.04
CA ILE A 754 12.73 -2.69 -7.95
C ILE A 754 13.18 -2.52 -6.50
N VAL A 755 13.86 -3.51 -5.94
CA VAL A 755 14.55 -3.37 -4.64
C VAL A 755 15.94 -2.82 -4.91
N ALA A 756 16.10 -1.50 -4.81
CA ALA A 756 17.35 -0.83 -5.15
C ALA A 756 18.39 -0.92 -4.01
N CYS A 757 17.93 -0.90 -2.76
CA CYS A 757 18.78 -1.02 -1.58
C CYS A 757 18.02 -1.73 -0.46
N SER A 758 18.69 -2.64 0.24
CA SER A 758 18.29 -3.18 1.53
C SER A 758 19.48 -3.08 2.50
N GLN A 759 19.20 -2.85 3.78
CA GLN A 759 20.23 -2.85 4.81
C GLN A 759 19.65 -3.14 6.20
N MET A 760 20.35 -3.97 6.97
CA MET A 760 20.15 -4.14 8.42
C MET A 760 21.26 -3.46 9.24
N ALA A 761 20.93 -2.98 10.45
CA ALA A 761 21.89 -2.33 11.35
C ALA A 761 21.55 -2.57 12.83
N GLY A 762 22.59 -2.85 13.62
CA GLY A 762 22.59 -2.70 15.08
C GLY A 762 22.82 -1.25 15.50
N ASP A 763 22.60 -0.93 16.77
CA ASP A 763 22.68 0.46 17.25
C ASP A 763 24.01 0.77 17.96
N LYS A 764 24.10 0.42 19.26
CA LYS A 764 25.22 0.80 20.15
C LYS A 764 25.14 0.06 21.47
N VAL A 765 26.17 0.21 22.32
CA VAL A 765 26.11 -0.30 23.69
C VAL A 765 24.91 0.31 24.44
N GLY A 766 24.05 -0.56 24.98
CA GLY A 766 22.86 -0.18 25.72
C GLY A 766 22.47 -1.22 26.77
N ARG A 767 21.43 -0.91 27.54
CA ARG A 767 20.83 -1.82 28.55
C ARG A 767 19.31 -1.93 28.43
N SER A 768 18.72 -1.30 27.40
CA SER A 768 17.30 -1.40 27.08
C SER A 768 17.16 -2.04 25.71
N VAL A 769 16.78 -3.32 25.69
CA VAL A 769 16.51 -4.11 24.47
C VAL A 769 15.37 -3.52 23.61
N PRO A 770 14.25 -3.01 24.17
CA PRO A 770 13.14 -2.49 23.36
C PRO A 770 13.35 -1.05 22.86
N ALA A 771 14.43 -0.37 23.28
CA ALA A 771 14.67 1.01 22.86
C ALA A 771 15.08 1.06 21.38
N PRO A 772 14.38 1.81 20.52
CA PRO A 772 14.81 2.02 19.15
C PRO A 772 16.04 2.91 19.13
N GLY A 773 17.02 2.59 18.28
CA GLY A 773 18.20 3.42 18.06
C GLY A 773 18.33 3.96 16.65
N GLN A 774 19.53 4.44 16.34
CA GLN A 774 19.82 5.21 15.14
C GLN A 774 20.91 4.56 14.27
N GLY A 775 21.24 3.28 14.50
CA GLY A 775 22.28 2.57 13.75
C GLY A 775 22.03 2.54 12.24
N ILE A 776 20.76 2.53 11.84
CA ILE A 776 20.37 2.55 10.43
C ILE A 776 20.77 3.84 9.69
N LEU A 777 21.13 4.93 10.39
CA LEU A 777 21.77 6.13 9.80
C LEU A 777 22.96 5.78 8.91
N THR A 778 23.64 4.66 9.17
CA THR A 778 24.75 4.17 8.36
C THR A 778 24.40 3.86 6.91
N ALA A 779 23.12 3.71 6.56
CA ALA A 779 22.66 3.63 5.16
C ALA A 779 22.89 4.92 4.37
N ALA A 780 22.99 6.06 5.07
CA ALA A 780 23.29 7.36 4.49
C ALA A 780 24.78 7.76 4.63
N ARG A 781 25.64 6.92 5.24
CA ARG A 781 27.03 7.32 5.54
C ARG A 781 27.80 7.66 4.25
N GLU A 782 28.37 8.84 4.16
CA GLU A 782 29.26 9.20 3.05
C GLU A 782 30.44 10.09 3.47
N ALA A 783 31.49 10.08 2.66
CA ALA A 783 32.57 11.05 2.73
C ALA A 783 32.06 12.42 2.27
N ALA A 784 32.63 13.51 2.80
CA ALA A 784 32.19 14.87 2.46
C ALA A 784 32.33 15.20 0.96
N SER A 785 33.21 14.49 0.24
CA SER A 785 33.42 14.63 -1.21
C SER A 785 32.55 13.71 -2.07
N ALA A 786 31.73 12.83 -1.48
CA ALA A 786 31.00 11.81 -2.20
C ALA A 786 30.07 12.38 -3.27
N SER A 787 29.38 13.49 -2.97
CA SER A 787 28.49 14.19 -3.91
C SER A 787 29.21 14.79 -5.12
N LEU A 788 30.54 14.94 -5.06
CA LEU A 788 31.39 15.42 -6.15
C LEU A 788 31.99 14.29 -6.98
N SER A 789 31.73 13.02 -6.62
CA SER A 789 32.31 11.88 -7.31
C SER A 789 31.81 11.81 -8.76
N PRO A 790 32.70 11.72 -9.76
CA PRO A 790 32.32 11.45 -11.14
C PRO A 790 31.56 10.12 -11.32
N LEU A 791 31.69 9.17 -10.38
CA LEU A 791 30.95 7.91 -10.42
C LEU A 791 29.44 8.10 -10.19
N LEU A 792 28.99 9.24 -9.70
CA LEU A 792 27.56 9.53 -9.62
C LEU A 792 26.99 9.97 -10.99
N ASP A 793 27.84 10.51 -11.86
CA ASP A 793 27.45 10.87 -13.22
C ASP A 793 27.36 9.62 -14.10
N VAL A 794 26.15 9.35 -14.58
CA VAL A 794 25.83 8.22 -15.46
C VAL A 794 26.62 8.31 -16.77
N GLN A 795 26.82 9.51 -17.33
CA GLN A 795 27.52 9.68 -18.61
C GLN A 795 29.01 9.36 -18.47
N PHE A 796 29.62 9.77 -17.35
CA PHE A 796 30.98 9.39 -17.02
C PHE A 796 31.15 7.86 -16.98
N ARG A 797 30.26 7.17 -16.26
CA ARG A 797 30.29 5.71 -16.12
C ARG A 797 30.06 4.98 -17.45
N GLN A 798 29.11 5.44 -18.25
CA GLN A 798 28.84 4.90 -19.58
C GLN A 798 30.10 4.95 -20.45
N LYS A 799 30.78 6.10 -20.48
CA LYS A 799 32.02 6.26 -21.24
C LYS A 799 33.14 5.32 -20.78
N GLN A 800 33.30 5.13 -19.47
CA GLN A 800 34.30 4.19 -18.93
C GLN A 800 33.96 2.74 -19.30
N PHE A 801 32.68 2.37 -19.22
CA PHE A 801 32.20 1.05 -19.62
C PHE A 801 32.45 0.78 -21.11
N GLU A 802 32.12 1.71 -21.99
CA GLU A 802 32.33 1.57 -23.44
C GLU A 802 33.81 1.38 -23.80
N GLN A 803 34.71 2.13 -23.14
CA GLN A 803 36.16 1.97 -23.31
C GLN A 803 36.64 0.59 -22.88
N MET A 804 36.18 0.11 -21.71
CA MET A 804 36.53 -1.23 -21.22
C MET A 804 35.96 -2.33 -22.12
N ARG A 805 34.71 -2.19 -22.57
CA ARG A 805 34.06 -3.13 -23.50
C ARG A 805 34.86 -3.25 -24.80
N ALA A 806 35.25 -2.12 -25.39
CA ALA A 806 36.05 -2.12 -26.62
C ALA A 806 37.41 -2.83 -26.43
N GLN A 807 38.08 -2.63 -25.28
CA GLN A 807 39.33 -3.32 -24.97
C GLN A 807 39.15 -4.84 -24.83
N ILE A 808 38.08 -5.28 -24.18
CA ILE A 808 37.78 -6.70 -24.00
C ILE A 808 37.50 -7.37 -25.35
N VAL A 809 36.66 -6.76 -26.19
CA VAL A 809 36.32 -7.28 -27.53
C VAL A 809 37.57 -7.41 -28.38
N GLN A 810 38.38 -6.34 -28.45
CA GLN A 810 39.65 -6.36 -29.19
C GLN A 810 40.61 -7.44 -28.66
N GLY A 811 40.68 -7.62 -27.33
CA GLY A 811 41.49 -8.66 -26.70
C GLY A 811 41.03 -10.07 -27.07
N ALA A 812 39.72 -10.31 -27.14
CA ALA A 812 39.15 -11.60 -27.54
C ALA A 812 39.44 -11.91 -29.02
N GLU A 813 39.30 -10.93 -29.91
CA GLU A 813 39.64 -11.07 -31.33
C GLU A 813 41.12 -11.44 -31.52
N LEU A 814 42.02 -10.76 -30.81
CA LEU A 814 43.45 -11.05 -30.82
C LEU A 814 43.76 -12.47 -30.29
N GLN A 815 43.04 -12.94 -29.27
CA GLN A 815 43.20 -14.31 -28.76
C GLN A 815 42.74 -15.36 -29.79
N VAL A 816 41.62 -15.12 -30.47
CA VAL A 816 41.13 -15.99 -31.55
C VAL A 816 42.13 -16.01 -32.71
N GLU A 817 42.63 -14.85 -33.13
CA GLU A 817 43.62 -14.74 -34.21
C GLU A 817 44.94 -15.43 -33.83
N LYS A 818 45.42 -15.25 -32.60
CA LYS A 818 46.60 -15.95 -32.10
C LYS A 818 46.41 -17.47 -32.06
N ALA A 819 45.27 -17.94 -31.55
CA ALA A 819 44.94 -19.36 -31.55
C ALA A 819 44.87 -19.93 -32.98
N ARG A 820 44.38 -19.14 -33.95
CA ARG A 820 44.37 -19.50 -35.38
C ARG A 820 45.80 -19.63 -35.92
N LEU A 821 46.65 -18.64 -35.68
CA LEU A 821 48.05 -18.62 -36.15
C LEU A 821 48.89 -19.74 -35.52
N GLU A 822 48.60 -20.14 -34.28
CA GLU A 822 49.27 -21.23 -33.58
C GLU A 822 48.70 -22.63 -33.90
N GLY A 823 47.67 -22.72 -34.75
CA GLY A 823 47.01 -23.98 -35.11
C GLY A 823 46.21 -24.63 -33.95
N ARG A 824 45.81 -23.85 -32.95
CA ARG A 824 45.10 -24.30 -31.74
C ARG A 824 43.61 -23.89 -31.71
N LEU A 825 43.13 -23.23 -32.76
CA LEU A 825 41.74 -22.79 -32.84
C LEU A 825 40.80 -23.96 -33.14
N SER A 826 39.95 -24.31 -32.18
CA SER A 826 38.81 -25.22 -32.34
C SER A 826 37.48 -24.47 -32.09
N PRO A 827 36.32 -24.99 -32.53
CA PRO A 827 35.01 -24.40 -32.22
C PRO A 827 34.81 -24.22 -30.71
N HIS A 828 35.18 -25.21 -29.91
CA HIS A 828 35.14 -25.14 -28.46
C HIS A 828 36.06 -24.04 -27.90
N ALA A 829 37.31 -23.93 -28.39
CA ALA A 829 38.22 -22.89 -27.93
C ALA A 829 37.70 -21.47 -28.28
N ALA A 830 37.09 -21.30 -29.46
CA ALA A 830 36.47 -20.04 -29.86
C ALA A 830 35.28 -19.70 -28.94
N GLN A 831 34.41 -20.66 -28.65
CA GLN A 831 33.30 -20.49 -27.71
C GLN A 831 33.78 -20.14 -26.30
N VAL A 832 34.84 -20.79 -25.80
CA VAL A 832 35.42 -20.47 -24.49
C VAL A 832 35.95 -19.04 -24.45
N ILE A 833 36.65 -18.59 -25.49
CA ILE A 833 37.15 -17.20 -25.59
C ILE A 833 35.97 -16.21 -25.62
N GLN A 834 34.93 -16.50 -26.40
CA GLN A 834 33.73 -15.66 -26.48
C GLN A 834 32.97 -15.60 -25.14
N LYS A 835 32.75 -16.74 -24.48
CA LYS A 835 32.13 -16.81 -23.14
C LYS A 835 32.95 -16.04 -22.10
N ALA A 836 34.28 -16.15 -22.15
CA ALA A 836 35.17 -15.41 -21.27
C ALA A 836 35.08 -13.90 -21.51
N ALA A 837 35.03 -13.45 -22.78
CA ALA A 837 34.85 -12.05 -23.14
C ALA A 837 33.49 -11.51 -22.67
N ALA A 838 32.41 -12.24 -22.89
CA ALA A 838 31.07 -11.86 -22.41
C ALA A 838 31.02 -11.75 -20.88
N SER A 839 31.69 -12.67 -20.17
CA SER A 839 31.82 -12.61 -18.71
C SER A 839 32.58 -11.37 -18.26
N GLN A 840 33.69 -11.02 -18.93
CA GLN A 840 34.44 -9.80 -18.64
C GLN A 840 33.64 -8.53 -18.93
N ILE A 841 32.84 -8.51 -20.00
CA ILE A 841 31.94 -7.38 -20.33
C ILE A 841 30.89 -7.23 -19.23
N ARG A 842 30.26 -8.32 -18.77
CA ARG A 842 29.31 -8.28 -17.64
C ARG A 842 29.96 -7.82 -16.35
N GLN A 843 31.20 -8.22 -16.08
CA GLN A 843 31.95 -7.71 -14.91
C GLN A 843 32.22 -6.21 -15.03
N ALA A 844 32.58 -5.72 -16.22
CA ALA A 844 32.76 -4.29 -16.46
C ALA A 844 31.44 -3.51 -16.35
N GLN A 845 30.34 -4.07 -16.86
CA GLN A 845 29.00 -3.51 -16.74
C GLN A 845 28.62 -3.37 -15.26
N ASN A 846 28.84 -4.41 -14.46
CA ASN A 846 28.55 -4.40 -13.04
C ASN A 846 29.45 -3.42 -12.25
N LEU A 847 30.73 -3.35 -12.60
CA LEU A 847 31.67 -2.40 -12.00
C LEU A 847 31.16 -0.96 -12.12
N TYR A 848 30.73 -0.56 -13.33
CA TYR A 848 30.23 0.80 -13.62
C TYR A 848 28.71 0.96 -13.45
N GLY A 849 27.97 -0.12 -13.20
CA GLY A 849 26.53 -0.11 -12.93
C GLY A 849 26.26 -0.08 -11.44
N PHE A 850 26.49 -1.20 -10.76
CA PHE A 850 26.08 -1.47 -9.38
C PHE A 850 27.20 -1.30 -8.35
N ASP A 851 28.44 -1.62 -8.71
CA ASP A 851 29.56 -1.75 -7.76
C ASP A 851 30.30 -0.41 -7.52
N LEU A 852 29.56 0.71 -7.57
CA LEU A 852 30.10 2.06 -7.39
C LEU A 852 30.87 2.21 -6.06
N ARG A 853 30.36 1.58 -5.00
CA ARG A 853 30.99 1.60 -3.67
C ARG A 853 32.22 0.70 -3.55
N GLN A 854 32.39 -0.28 -4.44
CA GLN A 854 33.63 -1.05 -4.49
C GLN A 854 34.78 -0.18 -5.05
N GLN A 855 34.45 0.71 -5.99
CA GLN A 855 35.40 1.69 -6.55
C GLN A 855 35.64 2.85 -5.58
N GLU A 856 34.58 3.42 -5.00
CA GLU A 856 34.67 4.52 -4.05
C GLU A 856 33.80 4.26 -2.81
N PRO A 857 34.38 3.65 -1.74
CA PRO A 857 33.64 3.31 -0.53
C PRO A 857 33.01 4.49 0.21
N GLY A 858 33.47 5.71 -0.10
CA GLY A 858 32.96 6.96 0.45
C GLY A 858 31.56 7.35 -0.05
N ILE A 859 31.06 6.76 -1.13
CA ILE A 859 29.68 6.99 -1.60
C ILE A 859 28.69 6.25 -0.68
N SER A 860 27.61 6.92 -0.28
CA SER A 860 26.59 6.30 0.57
C SER A 860 25.85 5.16 -0.13
N PRO A 861 25.45 4.11 0.61
CA PRO A 861 24.61 3.03 0.08
C PRO A 861 23.37 3.53 -0.67
N ILE A 862 22.62 4.47 -0.07
CA ILE A 862 21.41 5.02 -0.69
C ILE A 862 21.73 5.74 -2.01
N ARG A 863 22.75 6.61 -2.02
CA ARG A 863 23.10 7.37 -3.23
C ARG A 863 23.61 6.46 -4.35
N ALA A 864 24.44 5.48 -4.01
CA ALA A 864 24.92 4.49 -4.99
C ALA A 864 23.75 3.71 -5.62
N ALA A 865 22.79 3.26 -4.81
CA ALA A 865 21.63 2.52 -5.28
C ALA A 865 20.72 3.34 -6.21
N LEU A 866 20.50 4.62 -5.90
CA LEU A 866 19.69 5.52 -6.73
C LEU A 866 20.41 5.89 -8.04
N ALA A 867 21.73 6.10 -7.98
CA ALA A 867 22.53 6.49 -9.15
C ALA A 867 22.54 5.42 -10.26
N VAL A 868 22.32 4.14 -9.93
CA VAL A 868 22.10 3.06 -10.93
C VAL A 868 20.98 3.44 -11.90
N TRP A 869 19.92 4.05 -11.37
CA TRP A 869 18.69 4.40 -12.09
C TRP A 869 18.66 5.85 -12.58
N GLY A 870 19.79 6.55 -12.50
CA GLY A 870 19.85 7.99 -12.78
C GLY A 870 19.02 8.84 -11.82
N LEU A 871 18.75 8.31 -10.62
CA LEU A 871 18.02 8.98 -9.56
C LEU A 871 18.98 9.56 -8.53
N ASP A 872 18.52 10.57 -7.80
CA ASP A 872 19.19 11.10 -6.62
C ASP A 872 18.29 11.05 -5.39
N VAL A 873 18.81 11.58 -4.28
CA VAL A 873 18.10 11.58 -3.01
C VAL A 873 16.87 12.46 -3.00
N ASP A 874 16.67 13.38 -3.95
CA ASP A 874 15.46 14.19 -4.13
C ASP A 874 14.31 13.41 -4.80
N ASP A 875 14.61 12.28 -5.45
CA ASP A 875 13.62 11.43 -6.14
C ASP A 875 12.86 10.47 -5.21
N ILE A 876 13.31 10.29 -3.97
CA ILE A 876 12.54 9.57 -2.95
C ILE A 876 11.30 10.43 -2.61
N GLY A 877 10.10 10.00 -2.97
CA GLY A 877 8.88 10.79 -2.71
C GLY A 877 8.21 10.48 -1.38
N VAL A 878 8.40 9.26 -0.89
CA VAL A 878 7.62 8.68 0.20
C VAL A 878 8.53 7.99 1.21
N ALA A 879 8.19 8.14 2.48
CA ALA A 879 8.78 7.34 3.55
C ALA A 879 7.69 6.53 4.26
N SER A 880 7.70 5.21 4.06
CA SER A 880 6.85 4.26 4.78
C SER A 880 7.47 3.98 6.14
N PHE A 881 6.92 4.60 7.17
CA PHE A 881 7.44 4.54 8.53
C PHE A 881 7.01 3.25 9.23
N HIS A 882 7.88 2.74 10.10
CA HIS A 882 7.54 1.74 11.08
C HIS A 882 6.37 2.24 11.94
N GLY A 883 6.41 3.51 12.36
CA GLY A 883 5.25 4.28 12.84
C GLY A 883 4.35 3.48 13.78
N THR A 884 4.82 3.17 14.99
CA THR A 884 4.14 2.25 15.91
C THR A 884 3.20 2.94 16.88
N SER A 885 2.99 4.26 16.82
CA SER A 885 2.18 4.98 17.81
C SER A 885 2.82 4.99 19.21
N THR A 886 4.10 4.62 19.32
CA THR A 886 4.88 4.76 20.55
C THR A 886 5.61 6.11 20.58
N LYS A 887 5.80 6.67 21.77
CA LYS A 887 6.50 7.97 21.92
C LYS A 887 7.94 7.91 21.43
N ALA A 888 8.65 6.81 21.75
CA ALA A 888 10.05 6.62 21.44
C ALA A 888 10.29 6.38 19.94
N ASN A 889 9.57 5.44 19.32
CA ASN A 889 9.77 5.09 17.92
C ASN A 889 9.51 6.28 17.00
N ASP A 890 8.32 6.85 17.04
CA ASP A 890 7.89 7.81 16.00
C ASP A 890 8.76 9.07 15.99
N LYS A 891 9.28 9.47 17.16
CA LYS A 891 10.26 10.56 17.27
C LYS A 891 11.63 10.13 16.75
N ASN A 892 12.13 8.97 17.17
CA ASN A 892 13.42 8.44 16.73
C ASN A 892 13.49 8.25 15.21
N GLU A 893 12.46 7.62 14.63
CA GLU A 893 12.36 7.34 13.20
C GLU A 893 12.29 8.63 12.38
N SER A 894 11.50 9.63 12.84
CA SER A 894 11.47 10.95 12.21
C SER A 894 12.84 11.63 12.23
N ASP A 895 13.55 11.56 13.36
CA ASP A 895 14.90 12.13 13.51
C ASP A 895 15.92 11.43 12.62
N VAL A 896 15.90 10.09 12.58
CA VAL A 896 16.78 9.28 11.73
C VAL A 896 16.62 9.67 10.26
N ILE A 897 15.39 9.66 9.75
CA ILE A 897 15.14 9.95 8.33
C ILE A 897 15.46 11.41 8.01
N ASN A 898 15.05 12.35 8.85
CA ASN A 898 15.38 13.76 8.64
C ASN A 898 16.90 14.01 8.63
N THR A 899 17.63 13.33 9.52
CA THR A 899 19.09 13.39 9.58
C THR A 899 19.73 12.78 8.35
N MET A 900 19.24 11.63 7.85
CA MET A 900 19.70 11.05 6.57
C MET A 900 19.51 12.04 5.43
N MET A 901 18.31 12.62 5.29
CA MET A 901 18.01 13.56 4.20
C MET A 901 18.87 14.82 4.28
N SER A 902 19.06 15.36 5.49
CA SER A 902 19.95 16.51 5.71
C SER A 902 21.40 16.20 5.34
N HIS A 903 21.90 15.02 5.76
CA HIS A 903 23.27 14.60 5.52
C HIS A 903 23.55 14.35 4.03
N LEU A 904 22.59 13.77 3.31
CA LEU A 904 22.67 13.51 1.87
C LEU A 904 22.41 14.76 1.01
N GLY A 905 22.10 15.90 1.62
CA GLY A 905 21.89 17.16 0.91
C GLY A 905 20.56 17.26 0.15
N ARG A 906 19.50 16.59 0.64
CA ARG A 906 18.12 16.72 0.11
C ARG A 906 17.73 18.19 0.01
N THR A 907 17.12 18.60 -1.09
CA THR A 907 16.74 19.99 -1.34
C THR A 907 15.70 20.48 -0.32
N LYS A 908 15.92 21.66 0.26
CA LYS A 908 14.95 22.29 1.17
C LYS A 908 13.65 22.60 0.43
N GLY A 909 12.51 22.27 1.04
CA GLY A 909 11.19 22.42 0.42
C GLY A 909 10.74 21.23 -0.41
N ASN A 910 11.55 20.16 -0.51
CA ASN A 910 11.19 18.88 -1.13
C ASN A 910 11.02 17.77 -0.06
N PRO A 911 9.97 17.81 0.78
CA PRO A 911 9.80 16.86 1.87
C PRO A 911 9.33 15.48 1.39
N LEU A 912 9.64 14.47 2.19
CA LEU A 912 9.08 13.13 2.07
C LEU A 912 7.66 13.11 2.62
N LEU A 913 6.74 12.48 1.89
CA LEU A 913 5.40 12.19 2.40
C LEU A 913 5.47 10.94 3.29
N VAL A 914 5.15 11.11 4.58
CA VAL A 914 5.21 10.04 5.58
C VAL A 914 3.94 9.20 5.55
N VAL A 915 4.08 7.89 5.41
CA VAL A 915 2.98 6.91 5.53
C VAL A 915 3.16 6.09 6.80
N CYS A 916 2.10 5.93 7.58
CA CYS A 916 2.11 5.13 8.82
C CYS A 916 0.99 4.09 8.81
N GLN A 917 1.11 3.06 7.96
CA GLN A 917 0.08 2.04 7.71
C GLN A 917 -0.51 1.39 8.98
N LYS A 918 0.26 1.29 10.07
CA LYS A 918 -0.18 0.71 11.35
C LYS A 918 -1.31 1.47 12.04
N TYR A 919 -1.65 2.68 11.61
CA TYR A 919 -2.88 3.35 12.06
C TYR A 919 -4.12 2.49 11.74
N LEU A 920 -4.10 1.79 10.60
CA LEU A 920 -5.18 0.98 10.07
C LEU A 920 -5.06 -0.49 10.47
N THR A 921 -3.84 -1.03 10.37
CA THR A 921 -3.58 -2.48 10.49
C THR A 921 -3.18 -2.91 11.89
N GLY A 922 -2.80 -1.98 12.77
CA GLY A 922 -2.06 -2.33 13.99
C GLY A 922 -0.68 -2.89 13.66
N HIS A 923 0.00 -3.44 14.67
CA HIS A 923 1.36 -3.92 14.58
C HIS A 923 1.44 -5.45 14.62
N PRO A 924 1.72 -6.11 13.48
CA PRO A 924 1.77 -7.57 13.38
C PRO A 924 3.17 -8.15 13.63
N LYS A 925 3.94 -7.51 14.52
CA LYS A 925 5.32 -7.89 14.85
C LYS A 925 6.17 -8.19 13.60
N GLY A 926 6.52 -9.44 13.33
CA GLY A 926 7.37 -9.89 12.23
C GLY A 926 6.85 -9.56 10.83
N ALA A 927 5.54 -9.53 10.62
CA ALA A 927 4.94 -9.21 9.32
C ALA A 927 4.95 -7.71 8.99
N ALA A 928 5.35 -6.84 9.94
CA ALA A 928 5.16 -5.40 9.81
C ALA A 928 5.84 -4.80 8.58
N GLY A 929 7.10 -5.19 8.32
CA GLY A 929 7.83 -4.72 7.13
C GLY A 929 7.25 -5.22 5.82
N ALA A 930 6.64 -6.41 5.80
CA ALA A 930 6.04 -7.01 4.61
C ALA A 930 4.79 -6.23 4.16
N TRP A 931 3.90 -5.88 5.10
CA TRP A 931 2.71 -5.07 4.79
C TRP A 931 3.08 -3.66 4.31
N MET A 932 4.11 -3.08 4.94
CA MET A 932 4.63 -1.76 4.57
C MET A 932 5.27 -1.78 3.17
N LEU A 933 5.92 -2.88 2.80
CA LEU A 933 6.48 -3.09 1.46
C LEU A 933 5.35 -3.20 0.44
N ASN A 934 4.30 -3.99 0.72
CA ASN A 934 3.12 -4.10 -0.13
C ASN A 934 2.49 -2.72 -0.38
N GLY A 935 2.31 -1.92 0.67
CA GLY A 935 1.82 -0.54 0.57
C GLY A 935 2.74 0.34 -0.28
N GLY A 936 4.06 0.25 -0.11
CA GLY A 936 5.04 0.96 -0.95
C GLY A 936 4.93 0.62 -2.44
N LEU A 937 4.76 -0.66 -2.76
CA LEU A 937 4.56 -1.12 -4.14
C LEU A 937 3.25 -0.61 -4.74
N GLN A 938 2.16 -0.61 -3.97
CA GLN A 938 0.86 -0.07 -4.39
C GLN A 938 0.88 1.47 -4.55
N ILE A 939 1.71 2.18 -3.78
CA ILE A 939 1.98 3.61 -3.95
C ILE A 939 2.73 3.87 -5.26
N LEU A 940 3.74 3.05 -5.60
CA LEU A 940 4.45 3.18 -6.88
C LEU A 940 3.52 2.97 -8.09
N GLU A 941 2.61 2.01 -7.99
CA GLU A 941 1.64 1.70 -9.04
C GLU A 941 0.60 2.82 -9.22
N SER A 942 -0.04 3.23 -8.13
CA SER A 942 -1.18 4.16 -8.17
C SER A 942 -0.79 5.64 -8.23
N GLY A 943 0.42 5.98 -7.75
CA GLY A 943 0.81 7.36 -7.49
C GLY A 943 0.02 8.04 -6.36
N ILE A 944 -0.75 7.28 -5.58
CA ILE A 944 -1.53 7.79 -4.44
C ILE A 944 -0.77 7.48 -3.16
N VAL A 945 -0.52 8.51 -2.34
CA VAL A 945 0.10 8.35 -1.02
C VAL A 945 -0.99 8.39 0.05
N PRO A 946 -1.28 7.28 0.76
CA PRO A 946 -2.34 7.24 1.76
C PRO A 946 -1.98 8.09 2.98
N GLY A 947 -3.00 8.72 3.58
CA GLY A 947 -2.85 9.54 4.78
C GLY A 947 -3.08 8.76 6.07
N ASN A 948 -2.40 9.16 7.14
CA ASN A 948 -2.69 8.66 8.48
C ASN A 948 -3.97 9.32 9.03
N ARG A 949 -5.11 8.68 8.79
CA ARG A 949 -6.45 9.19 9.19
C ARG A 949 -6.59 9.42 10.70
N ASN A 950 -5.82 8.67 11.50
CA ASN A 950 -5.82 8.76 12.95
C ASN A 950 -4.83 9.78 13.51
N ALA A 951 -3.99 10.41 12.69
CA ALA A 951 -3.16 11.56 13.08
C ALA A 951 -4.04 12.80 13.31
N ASP A 952 -4.84 12.77 14.37
CA ASP A 952 -5.77 13.81 14.76
C ASP A 952 -5.09 15.18 14.90
N ASN A 953 -3.92 15.21 15.56
CA ASN A 953 -3.01 16.33 15.59
C ASN A 953 -1.57 15.84 15.65
N VAL A 954 -0.74 16.18 14.66
CA VAL A 954 0.68 15.82 14.63
C VAL A 954 1.41 16.40 15.85
N ASP A 955 2.27 15.62 16.49
CA ASP A 955 3.03 16.06 17.65
C ASP A 955 3.95 17.24 17.30
N GLN A 956 3.87 18.31 18.09
CA GLN A 956 4.69 19.51 17.90
C GLN A 956 6.19 19.20 17.94
N ALA A 957 6.61 18.16 18.67
CA ALA A 957 7.99 17.72 18.69
C ALA A 957 8.51 17.24 17.33
N LEU A 958 7.62 16.94 16.37
CA LEU A 958 7.98 16.52 15.02
C LEU A 958 8.13 17.70 14.05
N GLN A 959 7.70 18.90 14.43
CA GLN A 959 7.76 20.10 13.57
C GLN A 959 9.20 20.47 13.15
N GLN A 960 10.19 20.10 13.96
CA GLN A 960 11.62 20.37 13.69
C GLN A 960 12.20 19.57 12.52
N PHE A 961 11.50 18.53 12.06
CA PHE A 961 11.98 17.64 11.00
C PHE A 961 11.56 18.19 9.62
N GLU A 962 12.29 19.19 9.14
CA GLU A 962 11.98 19.98 7.92
C GLU A 962 11.83 19.15 6.64
N HIS A 963 12.41 17.95 6.56
CA HIS A 963 12.31 17.06 5.39
C HIS A 963 11.10 16.13 5.41
N LEU A 964 10.20 16.24 6.39
CA LEU A 964 9.05 15.35 6.57
C LEU A 964 7.74 16.11 6.56
N VAL A 965 6.75 15.57 5.84
CA VAL A 965 5.35 15.98 5.94
C VAL A 965 4.54 14.76 6.33
N TYR A 966 3.56 14.93 7.23
CA TYR A 966 2.72 13.87 7.77
C TYR A 966 1.28 14.03 7.27
N PRO A 967 0.93 13.50 6.08
CA PRO A 967 -0.40 13.65 5.53
C PRO A 967 -1.40 12.86 6.36
N ALA A 968 -2.55 13.45 6.63
CA ALA A 968 -3.62 12.78 7.33
C ALA A 968 -4.76 12.30 6.40
N GLU A 969 -4.69 12.69 5.13
CA GLU A 969 -5.59 12.29 4.06
C GLU A 969 -4.75 11.85 2.86
N ALA A 970 -5.34 11.08 1.96
CA ALA A 970 -4.64 10.58 0.79
C ALA A 970 -4.25 11.74 -0.15
N VAL A 971 -3.05 11.66 -0.72
CA VAL A 971 -2.49 12.66 -1.64
C VAL A 971 -2.29 12.01 -3.01
N GLN A 972 -3.04 12.47 -4.01
CA GLN A 972 -2.79 12.10 -5.41
C GLN A 972 -1.55 12.83 -5.91
N THR A 973 -0.56 12.09 -6.40
CA THR A 973 0.65 12.65 -7.00
C THR A 973 0.67 12.47 -8.52
N LYS A 974 1.67 13.04 -9.19
CA LYS A 974 1.94 12.80 -10.62
C LYS A 974 2.63 11.43 -10.87
N GLY A 975 2.92 10.68 -9.81
CA GLY A 975 3.70 9.44 -9.82
C GLY A 975 4.84 9.51 -8.80
N ILE A 976 5.15 8.37 -8.18
CA ILE A 976 6.26 8.23 -7.23
C ILE A 976 7.41 7.49 -7.92
N ARG A 977 8.61 8.08 -7.91
CA ARG A 977 9.81 7.50 -8.52
C ARG A 977 10.45 6.46 -7.61
N ALA A 978 10.60 6.80 -6.33
CA ALA A 978 11.09 5.90 -5.30
C ALA A 978 10.41 6.13 -3.95
N PHE A 979 10.37 5.10 -3.13
CA PHE A 979 10.00 5.20 -1.71
C PHE A 979 11.12 4.63 -0.85
N MET A 980 11.20 5.08 0.40
CA MET A 980 11.99 4.43 1.44
C MET A 980 11.08 3.82 2.49
N LEU A 981 11.50 2.70 3.07
CA LEU A 981 10.81 1.99 4.13
C LEU A 981 11.79 1.77 5.27
N THR A 982 11.39 2.07 6.50
CA THR A 982 12.18 1.80 7.70
C THR A 982 11.43 0.90 8.67
N SER A 983 12.15 -0.02 9.33
CA SER A 983 11.58 -0.90 10.36
C SER A 983 12.51 -0.99 11.57
N PHE A 984 11.95 -0.98 12.77
CA PHE A 984 12.72 -1.02 14.02
C PHE A 984 12.19 -2.13 14.94
N GLY A 985 12.99 -3.18 15.11
CA GLY A 985 12.72 -4.28 16.03
C GLY A 985 13.46 -4.16 17.35
N PHE A 986 12.93 -4.85 18.37
CA PHE A 986 13.60 -5.05 19.65
C PHE A 986 14.94 -5.77 19.44
N GLY A 987 15.91 -5.46 20.29
CA GLY A 987 17.26 -6.01 20.15
C GLY A 987 18.08 -5.29 19.07
N GLN A 988 17.82 -4.00 18.86
CA GLN A 988 18.56 -3.15 17.91
C GLN A 988 18.49 -3.67 16.47
N LYS A 989 17.29 -4.02 16.01
CA LYS A 989 17.07 -4.49 14.64
C LYS A 989 16.55 -3.33 13.78
N GLY A 990 17.44 -2.46 13.30
CA GLY A 990 17.09 -1.42 12.33
C GLY A 990 17.17 -1.95 10.90
N GLY A 991 16.13 -1.78 10.11
CA GLY A 991 16.07 -2.17 8.70
C GLY A 991 15.66 -1.01 7.80
N LEU A 992 16.23 -0.95 6.60
CA LEU A 992 15.89 0.04 5.57
C LEU A 992 15.79 -0.63 4.20
N VAL A 993 14.78 -0.22 3.42
CA VAL A 993 14.63 -0.59 2.02
C VAL A 993 14.38 0.67 1.18
N VAL A 994 14.99 0.74 0.00
CA VAL A 994 14.65 1.73 -1.04
C VAL A 994 14.04 0.99 -2.22
N GLY A 995 12.78 1.27 -2.50
CA GLY A 995 12.05 0.74 -3.66
C GLY A 995 12.00 1.76 -4.79
N VAL A 996 12.26 1.33 -6.02
CA VAL A 996 12.22 2.18 -7.23
C VAL A 996 11.09 1.71 -8.16
N SER A 997 10.45 2.66 -8.84
CA SER A 997 9.38 2.39 -9.80
C SER A 997 9.85 1.45 -10.92
N PRO A 998 9.03 0.44 -11.31
CA PRO A 998 9.40 -0.51 -12.36
C PRO A 998 9.59 0.15 -13.73
N ARG A 999 9.09 1.37 -13.92
CA ARG A 999 9.27 2.16 -15.15
C ARG A 999 10.74 2.38 -15.51
N TYR A 1000 11.61 2.45 -14.50
CA TYR A 1000 13.06 2.61 -14.70
C TYR A 1000 13.73 1.33 -15.22
N LEU A 1001 13.23 0.15 -14.85
CA LEU A 1001 13.66 -1.11 -15.45
C LEU A 1001 13.23 -1.16 -16.92
N PHE A 1002 11.97 -0.84 -17.22
CA PHE A 1002 11.49 -0.88 -18.61
C PHE A 1002 12.15 0.17 -19.50
N ALA A 1003 12.58 1.31 -18.95
CA ALA A 1003 13.40 2.28 -19.67
C ALA A 1003 14.83 1.80 -19.93
N ALA A 1004 15.31 0.79 -19.18
CA ALA A 1004 16.60 0.16 -19.42
C ALA A 1004 16.53 -0.92 -20.52
N VAL A 1005 15.33 -1.34 -20.92
CA VAL A 1005 15.10 -2.39 -21.92
C VAL A 1005 14.64 -1.75 -23.24
N ASP A 1006 15.07 -2.30 -24.38
CA ASP A 1006 14.62 -1.85 -25.70
C ASP A 1006 13.13 -2.12 -25.94
N GLN A 1007 12.56 -1.40 -26.91
CA GLN A 1007 11.13 -1.48 -27.23
C GLN A 1007 10.66 -2.90 -27.60
N ALA A 1008 11.40 -3.61 -28.46
CA ALA A 1008 10.97 -4.93 -28.93
C ALA A 1008 10.95 -6.00 -27.82
N PRO A 1009 12.00 -6.13 -26.96
CA PRO A 1009 11.93 -6.99 -25.79
C PRO A 1009 10.83 -6.59 -24.81
N TYR A 1010 10.60 -5.28 -24.60
CA TYR A 1010 9.50 -4.81 -23.76
C TYR A 1010 8.13 -5.24 -24.30
N GLU A 1011 7.85 -5.06 -25.59
CA GLU A 1011 6.56 -5.46 -26.17
C GLU A 1011 6.38 -6.99 -26.17
N THR A 1012 7.47 -7.74 -26.33
CA THR A 1012 7.47 -9.20 -26.17
C THR A 1012 7.10 -9.61 -24.75
N TYR A 1013 7.76 -9.01 -23.75
CA TYR A 1013 7.44 -9.16 -22.34
C TYR A 1013 5.97 -8.79 -22.06
N ARG A 1014 5.53 -7.64 -22.54
CA ARG A 1014 4.19 -7.09 -22.33
C ARG A 1014 3.12 -8.04 -22.87
N ALA A 1015 3.32 -8.61 -24.06
CA ALA A 1015 2.40 -9.59 -24.61
C ALA A 1015 2.27 -10.85 -23.72
N LYS A 1016 3.40 -11.37 -23.22
CA LYS A 1016 3.40 -12.51 -22.28
C LYS A 1016 2.71 -12.16 -20.96
N ALA A 1017 3.04 -10.99 -20.39
CA ALA A 1017 2.51 -10.55 -19.10
C ALA A 1017 1.00 -10.27 -19.14
N LEU A 1018 0.48 -9.69 -20.23
CA LEU A 1018 -0.96 -9.49 -20.40
C LEU A 1018 -1.70 -10.82 -20.55
N ALA A 1019 -1.18 -11.78 -21.32
CA ALA A 1019 -1.76 -13.12 -21.41
C ALA A 1019 -1.75 -13.84 -20.05
N ARG A 1020 -0.66 -13.72 -19.30
CA ARG A 1020 -0.55 -14.24 -17.94
C ARG A 1020 -1.55 -13.60 -16.98
N GLN A 1021 -1.74 -12.28 -17.06
CA GLN A 1021 -2.72 -11.55 -16.25
C GLN A 1021 -4.14 -12.10 -16.44
N GLU A 1022 -4.53 -12.38 -17.69
CA GLU A 1022 -5.84 -12.96 -18.01
C GLU A 1022 -6.00 -14.37 -17.43
N SER A 1023 -4.96 -15.23 -17.56
CA SER A 1023 -4.96 -16.58 -16.98
C SER A 1023 -5.07 -16.52 -15.45
N ALA A 1024 -4.22 -15.74 -14.81
CA ALA A 1024 -4.19 -15.56 -13.36
C ALA A 1024 -5.52 -15.02 -12.82
N THR A 1025 -6.14 -14.06 -13.51
CA THR A 1025 -7.45 -13.52 -13.15
C THR A 1025 -8.53 -14.60 -13.21
N ARG A 1026 -8.52 -15.45 -14.24
CA ARG A 1026 -9.44 -16.58 -14.34
C ARG A 1026 -9.19 -17.61 -13.25
N ALA A 1027 -7.94 -17.93 -12.97
CA ALA A 1027 -7.55 -18.86 -11.91
C ALA A 1027 -7.96 -18.36 -10.52
N PHE A 1028 -7.81 -17.06 -10.25
CA PHE A 1028 -8.26 -16.44 -9.01
C PHE A 1028 -9.78 -16.53 -8.82
N ILE A 1029 -10.55 -16.13 -9.83
CA ILE A 1029 -12.02 -16.21 -9.78
C ILE A 1029 -12.47 -17.67 -9.62
N THR A 1030 -11.83 -18.59 -10.35
CA THR A 1030 -12.13 -20.03 -10.24
C THR A 1030 -11.80 -20.55 -8.84
N GLY A 1031 -10.65 -20.16 -8.29
CA GLY A 1031 -10.21 -20.52 -6.96
C GLY A 1031 -11.16 -20.02 -5.87
N LEU A 1032 -11.64 -18.78 -5.95
CA LEU A 1032 -12.68 -18.26 -5.05
C LEU A 1032 -14.01 -19.01 -5.19
N ASN A 1033 -14.42 -19.30 -6.42
CA ASN A 1033 -15.70 -19.96 -6.70
C ASN A 1033 -15.72 -21.44 -6.26
N THR A 1034 -14.55 -22.06 -6.15
CA THR A 1034 -14.40 -23.50 -5.86
C THR A 1034 -13.64 -23.79 -4.56
N ASN A 1035 -13.23 -22.76 -3.82
CA ASN A 1035 -12.37 -22.85 -2.63
C ASN A 1035 -11.07 -23.63 -2.91
N SER A 1036 -10.36 -23.28 -3.99
CA SER A 1036 -9.18 -24.01 -4.48
C SER A 1036 -7.99 -23.11 -4.84
N LEU A 1037 -7.86 -21.96 -4.15
CA LEU A 1037 -6.72 -21.05 -4.31
C LEU A 1037 -5.41 -21.70 -3.88
N PHE A 1038 -5.44 -22.49 -2.81
CA PHE A 1038 -4.36 -23.32 -2.33
C PHE A 1038 -4.54 -24.74 -2.86
N ARG A 1039 -3.47 -25.31 -3.40
CA ARG A 1039 -3.44 -26.68 -3.93
C ARG A 1039 -2.16 -27.37 -3.46
N ALA A 1040 -2.28 -28.22 -2.45
CA ALA A 1040 -1.14 -28.98 -1.94
C ALA A 1040 -0.58 -29.93 -3.01
N LYS A 1041 0.74 -29.94 -3.16
CA LYS A 1041 1.48 -30.92 -3.94
C LYS A 1041 1.50 -32.26 -3.19
N LYS A 1042 1.27 -33.33 -3.94
CA LYS A 1042 1.32 -34.72 -3.43
C LYS A 1042 2.68 -35.38 -3.63
N SER A 1043 3.46 -34.89 -4.58
CA SER A 1043 4.77 -35.41 -4.95
C SER A 1043 5.67 -34.25 -5.40
N SER A 1044 6.99 -34.46 -5.31
CA SER A 1044 7.98 -33.64 -6.00
C SER A 1044 7.74 -33.64 -7.51
N ALA A 1045 8.37 -32.70 -8.22
CA ALA A 1045 8.35 -32.69 -9.68
C ALA A 1045 9.15 -33.85 -10.30
N TRP A 1046 9.88 -34.63 -9.49
CA TRP A 1046 10.71 -35.76 -9.90
C TRP A 1046 10.28 -37.07 -9.23
N SER A 1047 10.67 -38.18 -9.85
CA SER A 1047 10.56 -39.52 -9.27
C SER A 1047 11.62 -39.72 -8.17
N PRO A 1048 11.39 -40.57 -7.16
CA PRO A 1048 12.41 -40.91 -6.17
C PRO A 1048 13.71 -41.45 -6.78
N GLU A 1049 13.64 -42.10 -7.94
CA GLU A 1049 14.79 -42.67 -8.65
C GLU A 1049 15.69 -41.59 -9.29
N ASP A 1050 15.09 -40.49 -9.77
CA ASP A 1050 15.79 -39.41 -10.47
C ASP A 1050 16.23 -38.26 -9.57
N GLU A 1051 15.83 -38.24 -8.30
CA GLU A 1051 16.14 -37.17 -7.33
C GLU A 1051 17.61 -36.75 -7.33
N LYS A 1052 18.52 -37.72 -7.27
CA LYS A 1052 19.96 -37.43 -7.25
C LYS A 1052 20.46 -36.84 -8.57
N ARG A 1053 19.87 -37.23 -9.70
CA ARG A 1053 20.22 -36.68 -11.02
C ARG A 1053 19.76 -35.23 -11.10
N VAL A 1054 18.51 -34.98 -10.73
CA VAL A 1054 17.95 -33.63 -10.65
C VAL A 1054 18.84 -32.74 -9.78
N PHE A 1055 19.24 -33.18 -8.58
CA PHE A 1055 20.02 -32.34 -7.68
C PHE A 1055 21.47 -32.07 -8.14
N LEU A 1056 22.05 -32.98 -8.92
CA LEU A 1056 23.46 -32.89 -9.34
C LEU A 1056 23.63 -32.26 -10.72
N ASP A 1057 22.59 -32.24 -11.57
CA ASP A 1057 22.61 -31.57 -12.86
C ASP A 1057 22.04 -30.14 -12.78
N PRO A 1058 22.88 -29.10 -12.84
CA PRO A 1058 22.42 -27.70 -12.79
C PRO A 1058 21.56 -27.30 -14.01
N PHE A 1059 21.53 -28.11 -15.08
CA PHE A 1059 20.73 -27.87 -16.28
C PHE A 1059 19.41 -28.62 -16.28
N ALA A 1060 19.14 -29.48 -15.29
CA ALA A 1060 17.86 -30.15 -15.16
C ALA A 1060 16.71 -29.12 -15.07
N ARG A 1061 15.70 -29.26 -15.94
CA ARG A 1061 14.48 -28.43 -15.95
C ARG A 1061 13.25 -29.33 -16.06
N VAL A 1062 12.10 -28.82 -15.60
CA VAL A 1062 10.83 -29.53 -15.79
C VAL A 1062 10.30 -29.31 -17.20
N SER A 1063 9.70 -30.36 -17.76
CA SER A 1063 8.85 -30.31 -18.94
C SER A 1063 7.36 -30.28 -18.53
N LEU A 1064 6.50 -29.87 -19.46
CA LEU A 1064 5.05 -29.82 -19.26
C LEU A 1064 4.41 -30.95 -20.08
N ASN A 1065 3.82 -31.95 -19.41
CA ASN A 1065 3.03 -33.01 -20.05
C ASN A 1065 1.62 -33.02 -19.46
N ASP A 1066 0.58 -33.18 -20.28
CA ASP A 1066 -0.82 -33.35 -19.86
C ASP A 1066 -1.25 -32.51 -18.63
N THR A 1067 -0.86 -31.22 -18.61
CA THR A 1067 -1.14 -30.19 -17.57
C THR A 1067 -0.30 -30.22 -16.28
N THR A 1068 0.71 -31.09 -16.15
CA THR A 1068 1.58 -31.14 -14.96
C THR A 1068 3.07 -30.95 -15.30
N TYR A 1069 3.77 -30.26 -14.41
CA TYR A 1069 5.22 -30.05 -14.49
C TYR A 1069 5.96 -31.24 -13.85
N HIS A 1070 6.87 -31.85 -14.60
CA HIS A 1070 7.65 -33.00 -14.17
C HIS A 1070 9.04 -32.99 -14.81
N PHE A 1071 10.02 -33.63 -14.18
CA PHE A 1071 11.32 -33.90 -14.79
C PHE A 1071 11.22 -35.16 -15.66
N ASP A 1072 11.60 -35.05 -16.93
CA ASP A 1072 11.63 -36.18 -17.86
C ASP A 1072 12.94 -36.95 -17.71
N ALA A 1073 12.86 -38.24 -17.36
CA ALA A 1073 14.01 -39.12 -17.18
C ALA A 1073 14.88 -39.28 -18.44
N GLU A 1074 14.30 -39.08 -19.63
CA GLU A 1074 15.02 -39.10 -20.92
C GLU A 1074 15.74 -37.77 -21.21
N GLU A 1075 15.28 -36.66 -20.61
CA GLU A 1075 15.87 -35.31 -20.77
C GLU A 1075 16.72 -34.88 -19.55
N LEU A 1076 16.88 -35.75 -18.54
CA LEU A 1076 17.60 -35.50 -17.28
C LEU A 1076 19.14 -35.62 -17.37
N HIS A 1077 19.68 -35.74 -18.60
CA HIS A 1077 21.10 -35.85 -19.00
C HIS A 1077 21.97 -36.95 -18.35
N PRO A 1078 22.04 -38.13 -18.99
CA PRO A 1078 23.18 -39.05 -18.85
C PRO A 1078 23.93 -39.28 -20.19
N ASP A 1079 25.24 -39.01 -20.19
CA ASP A 1079 26.28 -39.36 -21.20
C ASP A 1079 25.90 -39.34 -22.70
N SER A 1080 26.36 -38.33 -23.47
CA SER A 1080 26.98 -38.53 -24.81
C SER A 1080 27.33 -37.20 -25.52
N ASP A 1081 28.31 -37.32 -26.41
CA ASP A 1081 28.92 -36.40 -27.40
C ASP A 1081 28.05 -35.36 -28.17
N ASP A 1082 26.89 -34.95 -27.69
CA ASP A 1082 26.01 -33.99 -28.36
C ASP A 1082 26.07 -32.61 -27.70
N SER A 1083 26.89 -31.72 -28.23
CA SER A 1083 27.23 -30.42 -27.64
C SER A 1083 26.11 -29.36 -27.74
N THR A 1084 24.90 -29.76 -28.15
CA THR A 1084 23.82 -28.86 -28.60
C THR A 1084 22.90 -28.30 -27.50
N SER A 1085 23.11 -28.66 -26.23
CA SER A 1085 22.19 -28.31 -25.14
C SER A 1085 22.71 -27.25 -24.13
N GLU A 1086 23.81 -26.56 -24.41
CA GLU A 1086 24.29 -25.44 -23.57
C GLU A 1086 23.40 -24.17 -23.61
N THR A 1087 22.21 -24.22 -24.22
CA THR A 1087 21.43 -23.04 -24.64
C THR A 1087 20.31 -22.60 -23.70
N SER A 1088 20.11 -23.24 -22.55
CA SER A 1088 19.05 -22.87 -21.61
C SER A 1088 19.51 -22.02 -20.40
N SER A 1089 20.77 -21.55 -20.38
CA SER A 1089 21.17 -20.52 -19.41
C SER A 1089 20.52 -19.19 -19.82
N GLY A 1090 19.38 -18.85 -19.22
CA GLY A 1090 18.74 -17.54 -19.39
C GLY A 1090 19.79 -16.43 -19.28
N ILE A 1091 19.88 -15.62 -20.33
CA ILE A 1091 20.62 -14.35 -20.42
C ILE A 1091 19.71 -13.37 -21.20
N LEU A 1092 18.86 -12.64 -20.50
CA LEU A 1092 18.18 -11.44 -21.00
C LEU A 1092 18.90 -10.21 -20.43
N THR A 1093 20.05 -9.88 -21.00
CA THR A 1093 20.53 -8.50 -20.93
C THR A 1093 19.55 -7.61 -21.69
N ALA A 1094 19.55 -6.29 -21.47
CA ALA A 1094 19.02 -5.28 -22.41
C ALA A 1094 19.81 -5.23 -23.74
N VAL A 1095 20.33 -6.39 -24.12
CA VAL A 1095 21.14 -6.81 -25.24
C VAL A 1095 20.84 -8.30 -25.23
N ASP A 1096 19.67 -8.71 -25.71
CA ASP A 1096 19.36 -10.14 -25.76
C ASP A 1096 20.41 -10.73 -26.69
N THR A 1097 21.29 -11.56 -26.11
CA THR A 1097 22.07 -12.50 -26.88
C THR A 1097 21.11 -13.63 -27.16
N PRO A 1098 20.37 -13.63 -28.29
CA PRO A 1098 19.44 -14.71 -28.56
C PRO A 1098 20.31 -15.97 -28.59
N GLY A 1099 19.88 -16.97 -27.81
CA GLY A 1099 20.71 -18.12 -27.47
C GLY A 1099 21.45 -18.60 -28.71
N THR A 1100 22.78 -18.73 -28.63
CA THR A 1100 23.58 -19.38 -29.66
C THR A 1100 22.83 -20.64 -30.07
N PRO A 1101 22.20 -20.76 -31.25
CA PRO A 1101 22.21 -22.07 -31.89
C PRO A 1101 23.69 -22.36 -31.97
N ASN A 1102 24.09 -23.57 -31.54
CA ASN A 1102 25.47 -23.98 -31.63
C ASN A 1102 26.09 -23.40 -32.90
N SER A 1103 27.22 -22.70 -32.75
CA SER A 1103 28.02 -22.32 -33.91
C SER A 1103 28.36 -23.56 -34.75
N GLU A 1104 28.19 -24.79 -34.24
CA GLU A 1104 28.32 -26.03 -34.99
C GLU A 1104 27.43 -26.10 -36.23
N PRO A 1105 26.09 -26.13 -36.21
CA PRO A 1105 25.29 -26.19 -37.44
C PRO A 1105 25.53 -25.02 -38.40
N LEU A 1106 25.86 -23.83 -37.89
CA LEU A 1106 26.14 -22.63 -38.69
C LEU A 1106 27.52 -22.68 -39.38
N VAL A 1107 28.56 -23.01 -38.62
CA VAL A 1107 29.93 -23.18 -39.14
C VAL A 1107 30.02 -24.45 -39.97
N GLU A 1108 29.35 -25.55 -39.59
CA GLU A 1108 29.29 -26.81 -40.34
C GLU A 1108 28.51 -26.66 -41.64
N SER A 1109 27.37 -25.94 -41.65
CA SER A 1109 26.65 -25.63 -42.90
C SER A 1109 27.47 -24.72 -43.81
N CYS A 1110 28.17 -23.72 -43.25
CA CYS A 1110 29.10 -22.88 -44.00
C CYS A 1110 30.32 -23.67 -44.49
N GLN A 1111 30.87 -24.58 -43.69
CA GLN A 1111 32.03 -25.38 -44.05
C GLN A 1111 31.69 -26.37 -45.15
N LYS A 1112 30.55 -27.07 -45.07
CA LYS A 1112 30.01 -27.90 -46.15
C LYS A 1112 29.74 -27.09 -47.42
N TRP A 1113 29.27 -25.85 -47.29
CA TRP A 1113 29.06 -24.96 -48.43
C TRP A 1113 30.38 -24.53 -49.08
N VAL A 1114 31.38 -24.15 -48.28
CA VAL A 1114 32.73 -23.79 -48.75
C VAL A 1114 33.40 -24.97 -49.45
N GLU A 1115 33.31 -26.18 -48.88
CA GLU A 1115 33.83 -27.41 -49.48
C GLU A 1115 33.19 -27.71 -50.86
N GLY A 1116 31.93 -27.30 -51.07
CA GLY A 1116 31.25 -27.41 -52.36
C GLY A 1116 31.44 -26.23 -53.33
N ALA A 1117 31.80 -25.04 -52.82
CA ALA A 1117 31.88 -23.80 -53.60
C ALA A 1117 33.32 -23.45 -54.05
N VAL A 1118 34.34 -24.06 -53.45
CA VAL A 1118 35.76 -23.77 -53.75
C VAL A 1118 36.32 -24.77 -54.76
N ALA A 1119 36.84 -24.28 -55.89
CA ALA A 1119 37.58 -25.10 -56.84
C ALA A 1119 38.96 -25.51 -56.26
N THR A 1120 39.33 -26.79 -56.40
CA THR A 1120 40.60 -27.36 -55.88
C THR A 1120 41.85 -26.91 -56.65
N ASP A 1121 41.68 -26.16 -57.75
CA ASP A 1121 42.76 -25.62 -58.58
C ASP A 1121 43.28 -24.24 -58.12
N GLY A 1122 42.71 -23.69 -57.04
CA GLY A 1122 43.11 -22.39 -56.47
C GLY A 1122 42.55 -21.17 -57.20
N SER A 1123 41.59 -21.34 -58.13
CA SER A 1123 40.95 -20.25 -58.89
C SER A 1123 39.89 -19.46 -58.10
N THR A 1124 39.61 -19.83 -56.85
CA THR A 1124 38.56 -19.25 -56.01
C THR A 1124 39.14 -18.60 -54.75
N SER A 1125 38.79 -17.34 -54.49
CA SER A 1125 39.07 -16.67 -53.22
C SER A 1125 37.83 -16.67 -52.33
N VAL A 1126 38.04 -16.81 -51.02
CA VAL A 1126 36.97 -16.86 -50.03
C VAL A 1126 37.10 -15.67 -49.10
N GLY A 1127 35.99 -14.97 -48.90
CA GLY A 1127 35.81 -13.97 -47.86
C GLY A 1127 34.82 -14.47 -46.84
N VAL A 1128 35.18 -14.41 -45.57
CA VAL A 1128 34.29 -14.71 -44.46
C VAL A 1128 34.16 -13.46 -43.62
N ASP A 1129 32.92 -13.17 -43.25
CA ASP A 1129 32.63 -12.06 -42.36
C ASP A 1129 31.53 -12.43 -41.37
N ILE A 1130 31.65 -11.90 -40.16
CA ILE A 1130 30.75 -12.15 -39.05
C ILE A 1130 30.50 -10.82 -38.38
N GLU A 1131 29.23 -10.45 -38.30
CA GLU A 1131 28.79 -9.17 -37.76
C GLU A 1131 27.87 -9.40 -36.58
N SER A 1132 28.05 -8.57 -35.56
CA SER A 1132 27.10 -8.53 -34.46
C SER A 1132 25.86 -7.76 -34.90
N VAL A 1133 24.68 -8.34 -34.71
CA VAL A 1133 23.39 -7.70 -34.96
C VAL A 1133 23.27 -6.41 -34.13
N THR A 1134 23.80 -6.41 -32.91
CA THR A 1134 23.76 -5.24 -32.00
C THR A 1134 24.72 -4.13 -32.41
N ALA A 1135 25.73 -4.42 -33.24
CA ALA A 1135 26.61 -3.40 -33.81
C ALA A 1135 25.91 -2.58 -34.91
N ILE A 1136 24.82 -3.07 -35.48
CA ILE A 1136 24.05 -2.40 -36.54
C ILE A 1136 22.88 -1.63 -35.94
N ASN A 1137 23.10 -0.33 -35.69
CA ASN A 1137 22.03 0.56 -35.26
C ASN A 1137 21.10 0.91 -36.42
N ILE A 1138 19.91 0.28 -36.46
CA ILE A 1138 18.89 0.49 -37.49
C ILE A 1138 18.16 1.83 -37.40
N GLU A 1139 18.28 2.55 -36.28
CA GLU A 1139 17.75 3.92 -36.13
C GLU A 1139 18.70 4.97 -36.70
N ASN A 1140 19.96 4.61 -37.00
CA ASN A 1140 20.93 5.49 -37.60
C ASN A 1140 20.73 5.59 -39.13
N GLU A 1141 19.86 6.51 -39.55
CA GLU A 1141 19.54 6.75 -40.97
C GLU A 1141 20.78 7.03 -41.82
N VAL A 1142 21.78 7.75 -41.28
CA VAL A 1142 23.02 8.09 -42.00
C VAL A 1142 23.82 6.82 -42.33
N PHE A 1143 23.92 5.88 -41.40
CA PHE A 1143 24.59 4.60 -41.64
C PHE A 1143 23.85 3.77 -42.68
N LEU A 1144 22.52 3.70 -42.59
CA LEU A 1144 21.70 2.93 -43.51
C LEU A 1144 21.75 3.49 -44.94
N GLU A 1145 21.62 4.80 -45.11
CA GLU A 1145 21.67 5.45 -46.42
C GLU A 1145 23.01 5.32 -47.12
N ARG A 1146 24.11 5.32 -46.34
CA ARG A 1146 25.46 5.28 -46.91
C ARG A 1146 25.88 3.89 -47.36
N ASN A 1147 25.31 2.84 -46.78
CA ASN A 1147 25.80 1.46 -46.91
C ASN A 1147 24.81 0.50 -47.58
N TYR A 1148 23.52 0.83 -47.60
CA TYR A 1148 22.48 -0.02 -48.18
C TYR A 1148 21.72 0.71 -49.28
N THR A 1149 21.43 -0.01 -50.35
CA THR A 1149 20.58 0.48 -51.44
C THR A 1149 19.13 0.63 -50.96
N ALA A 1150 18.32 1.38 -51.71
CA ALA A 1150 16.90 1.52 -51.40
C ALA A 1150 16.15 0.17 -51.38
N GLY A 1151 16.49 -0.74 -52.30
CA GLY A 1151 15.90 -2.08 -52.38
C GLY A 1151 16.27 -2.97 -51.19
N GLU A 1152 17.51 -2.90 -50.71
CA GLU A 1152 17.95 -3.62 -49.51
C GLU A 1152 17.25 -3.10 -48.25
N ARG A 1153 17.13 -1.77 -48.11
CA ARG A 1153 16.41 -1.16 -46.98
C ARG A 1153 14.95 -1.59 -46.98
N GLU A 1154 14.27 -1.53 -48.12
CA GLU A 1154 12.87 -1.96 -48.23
C GLU A 1154 12.69 -3.44 -47.86
N TYR A 1155 13.61 -4.31 -48.28
CA TYR A 1155 13.57 -5.72 -47.90
C TYR A 1155 13.76 -5.90 -46.39
N CYS A 1156 14.81 -5.29 -45.81
CA CYS A 1156 15.16 -5.49 -44.41
C CYS A 1156 14.06 -4.98 -43.48
N PHE A 1157 13.46 -3.82 -43.77
CA PHE A 1157 12.36 -3.29 -42.97
C PHE A 1157 11.07 -4.13 -43.05
N LYS A 1158 10.88 -4.93 -44.12
CA LYS A 1158 9.75 -5.86 -44.25
C LYS A 1158 10.01 -7.24 -43.62
N ALA A 1159 11.24 -7.52 -43.17
CA ALA A 1159 11.56 -8.79 -42.53
C ALA A 1159 10.92 -8.88 -41.14
N ALA A 1160 10.69 -10.12 -40.67
CA ALA A 1160 10.19 -10.36 -39.31
C ALA A 1160 11.14 -9.82 -38.22
N ASP A 1161 12.45 -9.80 -38.54
CA ASP A 1161 13.49 -9.17 -37.72
C ASP A 1161 14.37 -8.28 -38.61
N PRO A 1162 14.11 -6.95 -38.61
CA PRO A 1162 14.87 -6.02 -39.44
C PRO A 1162 16.36 -5.95 -39.07
N ALA A 1163 16.70 -5.99 -37.79
CA ALA A 1163 18.08 -5.87 -37.32
C ALA A 1163 18.94 -7.02 -37.83
N HIS A 1164 18.44 -8.26 -37.72
CA HIS A 1164 19.12 -9.44 -38.26
C HIS A 1164 19.21 -9.40 -39.79
N SER A 1165 18.17 -8.90 -40.46
CA SER A 1165 18.17 -8.78 -41.92
C SER A 1165 19.20 -7.76 -42.42
N PHE A 1166 19.37 -6.64 -41.69
CA PHE A 1166 20.40 -5.66 -41.97
C PHE A 1166 21.80 -6.22 -41.70
N ALA A 1167 22.03 -6.81 -40.51
CA ALA A 1167 23.31 -7.39 -40.15
C ALA A 1167 23.75 -8.52 -41.10
N GLY A 1168 22.83 -9.39 -41.53
CA GLY A 1168 23.12 -10.43 -42.52
C GLY A 1168 23.59 -9.88 -43.87
N ARG A 1169 23.01 -8.76 -44.32
CA ARG A 1169 23.46 -8.10 -45.54
C ARG A 1169 24.75 -7.34 -45.36
N TRP A 1170 24.98 -6.75 -44.19
CA TRP A 1170 26.25 -6.11 -43.86
C TRP A 1170 27.39 -7.13 -43.91
N ALA A 1171 27.23 -8.26 -43.21
CA ALA A 1171 28.18 -9.37 -43.25
C ALA A 1171 28.40 -9.86 -44.68
N ALA A 1172 27.33 -9.97 -45.49
CA ALA A 1172 27.45 -10.37 -46.89
C ALA A 1172 28.27 -9.38 -47.72
N LYS A 1173 28.09 -8.07 -47.53
CA LYS A 1173 28.85 -7.03 -48.22
C LYS A 1173 30.34 -7.08 -47.86
N GLU A 1174 30.65 -7.21 -46.57
CA GLU A 1174 32.02 -7.34 -46.06
C GLU A 1174 32.68 -8.66 -46.54
N ALA A 1175 31.95 -9.77 -46.50
CA ALA A 1175 32.42 -11.05 -47.02
C ALA A 1175 32.74 -10.98 -48.52
N VAL A 1176 31.85 -10.37 -49.32
CA VAL A 1176 32.09 -10.15 -50.75
C VAL A 1176 33.31 -9.26 -50.95
N PHE A 1177 33.41 -8.14 -50.24
CA PHE A 1177 34.56 -7.23 -50.30
C PHE A 1177 35.88 -7.97 -50.03
N LYS A 1178 35.92 -8.78 -48.96
CA LYS A 1178 37.09 -9.62 -48.60
C LYS A 1178 37.42 -10.64 -49.69
N SER A 1179 36.42 -11.28 -50.28
CA SER A 1179 36.61 -12.29 -51.35
C SER A 1179 37.14 -11.70 -52.67
N LEU A 1180 36.93 -10.41 -52.92
CA LEU A 1180 37.47 -9.72 -54.10
C LEU A 1180 38.99 -9.45 -53.96
N GLY A 1181 39.52 -9.45 -52.74
CA GLY A 1181 40.93 -9.22 -52.43
C GLY A 1181 41.47 -7.86 -52.91
N VAL A 1182 40.60 -6.85 -52.99
CA VAL A 1182 40.96 -5.49 -53.46
C VAL A 1182 41.42 -4.61 -52.29
N PRO A 1183 42.30 -3.63 -52.50
CA PRO A 1183 42.77 -2.76 -51.43
C PRO A 1183 41.63 -1.95 -50.79
N SER A 1184 41.54 -1.94 -49.46
CA SER A 1184 40.57 -1.11 -48.72
C SER A 1184 40.89 0.38 -48.83
N LYS A 1185 39.85 1.21 -48.89
CA LYS A 1185 39.93 2.68 -48.86
C LYS A 1185 39.95 3.27 -47.44
N GLY A 1186 40.09 2.43 -46.42
CA GLY A 1186 40.15 2.82 -45.01
C GLY A 1186 38.90 2.40 -44.23
N ALA A 1187 39.01 2.42 -42.89
CA ALA A 1187 37.89 2.13 -41.98
C ALA A 1187 36.79 3.17 -42.17
N GLY A 1188 35.66 2.77 -42.74
CA GLY A 1188 34.54 3.66 -43.06
C GLY A 1188 34.39 4.04 -44.53
N ALA A 1189 34.95 3.28 -45.47
CA ALA A 1189 34.49 3.33 -46.86
C ALA A 1189 33.03 2.84 -46.98
N ALA A 1190 32.26 3.42 -47.91
CA ALA A 1190 30.87 3.01 -48.14
C ALA A 1190 30.82 1.68 -48.91
N LEU A 1191 29.99 0.73 -48.47
CA LEU A 1191 29.77 -0.54 -49.17
C LEU A 1191 28.49 -0.58 -50.01
N GLY A 1192 27.94 0.59 -50.36
CA GLY A 1192 26.74 0.71 -51.20
C GLY A 1192 26.91 0.16 -52.63
N ASP A 1193 28.14 0.08 -53.12
CA ASP A 1193 28.47 -0.48 -54.45
C ASP A 1193 28.33 -2.02 -54.52
N ILE A 1194 28.24 -2.69 -53.37
CA ILE A 1194 28.00 -4.14 -53.28
C ILE A 1194 26.55 -4.32 -52.86
N GLU A 1195 25.66 -4.68 -53.78
CA GLU A 1195 24.24 -4.89 -53.49
C GLU A 1195 23.94 -6.38 -53.29
N VAL A 1196 23.19 -6.71 -52.24
CA VAL A 1196 22.79 -8.08 -51.87
C VAL A 1196 21.27 -8.21 -51.95
N GLN A 1197 20.80 -8.70 -53.10
CA GLN A 1197 19.39 -8.90 -53.39
C GLN A 1197 18.92 -10.29 -52.98
N SER A 1198 17.62 -10.44 -52.69
CA SER A 1198 16.99 -11.75 -52.47
C SER A 1198 16.11 -12.09 -53.66
N VAL A 1199 16.50 -13.11 -54.44
CA VAL A 1199 15.73 -13.58 -55.61
C VAL A 1199 15.30 -15.01 -55.35
N GLY A 1200 14.00 -15.24 -55.16
CA GLY A 1200 13.45 -16.57 -54.85
C GLY A 1200 13.95 -17.16 -53.52
N GLY A 1201 14.24 -16.32 -52.53
CA GLY A 1201 14.76 -16.72 -51.22
C GLY A 1201 16.28 -16.93 -51.17
N ARG A 1202 17.01 -16.68 -52.26
CA ARG A 1202 18.46 -16.84 -52.34
C ARG A 1202 19.17 -15.49 -52.46
N PRO A 1203 20.28 -15.27 -51.72
CA PRO A 1203 21.05 -14.03 -51.82
C PRO A 1203 21.85 -14.01 -53.13
N VAL A 1204 21.72 -12.91 -53.88
CA VAL A 1204 22.41 -12.66 -55.15
C VAL A 1204 23.19 -11.36 -55.03
N VAL A 1205 24.48 -11.41 -55.37
CA VAL A 1205 25.36 -10.23 -55.32
C VAL A 1205 25.32 -9.52 -56.67
N GLN A 1206 25.04 -8.22 -56.63
CA GLN A 1206 25.15 -7.35 -57.78
C GLN A 1206 26.15 -6.23 -57.46
N LEU A 1207 27.25 -6.18 -58.22
CA LEU A 1207 28.26 -5.14 -58.08
C LEU A 1207 27.92 -3.95 -58.97
N HIS A 1208 28.08 -2.76 -58.41
CA HIS A 1208 27.92 -1.47 -59.07
C HIS A 1208 29.20 -0.65 -58.96
N GLY A 1209 29.21 0.51 -59.61
CA GLY A 1209 30.24 1.53 -59.43
C GLY A 1209 31.66 1.00 -59.55
N GLU A 1210 32.47 1.31 -58.54
CA GLU A 1210 33.89 0.99 -58.52
C GLU A 1210 34.15 -0.48 -58.13
N ALA A 1211 33.30 -1.05 -57.27
CA ALA A 1211 33.40 -2.48 -56.92
C ALA A 1211 33.28 -3.37 -58.15
N LYS A 1212 32.40 -3.00 -59.10
CA LYS A 1212 32.28 -3.69 -60.39
C LYS A 1212 33.51 -3.50 -61.28
N GLN A 1213 34.03 -2.28 -61.40
CA GLN A 1213 35.22 -2.01 -62.20
C GLN A 1213 36.42 -2.83 -61.73
N LEU A 1214 36.66 -2.90 -60.42
CA LEU A 1214 37.75 -3.68 -59.83
C LEU A 1214 37.55 -5.19 -59.98
N ALA A 1215 36.30 -5.67 -59.91
CA ALA A 1215 35.97 -7.07 -60.17
C ALA A 1215 36.22 -7.46 -61.64
N ASP A 1216 35.84 -6.60 -62.58
CA ASP A 1216 36.08 -6.78 -64.02
C ASP A 1216 37.59 -6.78 -64.35
N GLU A 1217 38.37 -5.86 -63.74
CA GLU A 1217 39.84 -5.79 -63.88
C GLU A 1217 40.55 -7.06 -63.39
N LYS A 1218 40.02 -7.70 -62.35
CA LYS A 1218 40.52 -8.97 -61.81
C LYS A 1218 40.00 -10.21 -62.53
N GLY A 1219 39.11 -10.06 -63.51
CA GLY A 1219 38.55 -11.19 -64.25
C GLY A 1219 37.62 -12.07 -63.40
N VAL A 1220 36.84 -11.46 -62.50
CA VAL A 1220 35.86 -12.18 -61.70
C VAL A 1220 34.77 -12.76 -62.61
N THR A 1221 34.60 -14.08 -62.58
CA THR A 1221 33.60 -14.80 -63.39
C THR A 1221 32.42 -15.31 -62.58
N LYS A 1222 32.50 -15.35 -61.25
CA LYS A 1222 31.40 -15.80 -60.39
C LYS A 1222 31.58 -15.26 -58.97
N ILE A 1223 30.50 -14.80 -58.36
CA ILE A 1223 30.44 -14.49 -56.92
C ILE A 1223 29.26 -15.27 -56.34
N GLN A 1224 29.54 -16.12 -55.37
CA GLN A 1224 28.52 -16.82 -54.60
C GLN A 1224 28.57 -16.32 -53.18
N VAL A 1225 27.42 -16.08 -52.56
CA VAL A 1225 27.33 -15.68 -51.16
C VAL A 1225 26.31 -16.58 -50.47
N SER A 1226 26.63 -16.98 -49.24
CA SER A 1226 25.67 -17.57 -48.32
C SER A 1226 25.56 -16.65 -47.11
N ILE A 1227 24.34 -16.48 -46.60
CA ILE A 1227 24.04 -15.65 -45.44
C ILE A 1227 23.30 -16.51 -44.45
N SER A 1228 23.75 -16.46 -43.21
CA SER A 1228 23.15 -17.21 -42.12
C SER A 1228 23.26 -16.36 -40.88
N HIS A 1229 22.12 -16.03 -40.28
CA HIS A 1229 22.07 -15.24 -39.07
C HIS A 1229 21.32 -16.02 -37.99
N SER A 1230 21.85 -16.01 -36.78
CA SER A 1230 21.19 -16.58 -35.63
C SER A 1230 21.80 -16.05 -34.34
N GLY A 1231 21.00 -15.88 -33.30
CA GLY A 1231 21.51 -15.21 -32.11
C GLY A 1231 21.97 -13.80 -32.47
N GLU A 1232 23.00 -13.28 -31.80
CA GLU A 1232 23.50 -11.92 -32.08
C GLU A 1232 24.37 -11.85 -33.32
N MET A 1233 24.52 -12.95 -34.07
CA MET A 1233 25.55 -13.06 -35.07
C MET A 1233 24.93 -13.27 -36.43
N ALA A 1234 25.39 -12.45 -37.37
CA ALA A 1234 25.12 -12.62 -38.78
C ALA A 1234 26.43 -12.96 -39.46
N MET A 1235 26.51 -14.15 -40.03
CA MET A 1235 27.67 -14.62 -40.76
C MET A 1235 27.36 -14.68 -42.25
N ALA A 1236 28.33 -14.29 -43.05
CA ALA A 1236 28.30 -14.53 -44.47
C ALA A 1236 29.63 -15.09 -44.97
N VAL A 1237 29.52 -15.95 -45.98
CA VAL A 1237 30.66 -16.48 -46.70
C VAL A 1237 30.47 -16.18 -48.17
N ALA A 1238 31.46 -15.51 -48.77
CA ALA A 1238 31.49 -15.22 -50.18
C ALA A 1238 32.64 -15.98 -50.85
N ALA A 1239 32.34 -16.70 -51.93
CA ALA A 1239 33.32 -17.36 -52.80
C ALA A 1239 33.34 -16.67 -54.17
N THR A 1240 34.48 -16.11 -54.53
CA THR A 1240 34.70 -15.40 -55.79
C THR A 1240 35.64 -16.19 -56.68
N THR A 1241 35.17 -16.58 -57.86
CA THR A 1241 35.95 -17.32 -58.87
C THR A 1241 36.55 -16.33 -59.88
N PHE A 1242 37.84 -16.51 -60.19
CA PHE A 1242 38.57 -15.70 -61.17
C PHE A 1242 38.85 -16.53 -62.43
N GLY A 1243 38.49 -16.02 -63.60
CA GLY A 1243 38.74 -16.66 -64.89
C GLY A 1243 40.05 -16.19 -65.52
N GLY A 1244 40.82 -17.11 -66.11
CA GLY A 1244 41.83 -16.76 -67.11
C GLY A 1244 41.14 -16.13 -68.34
N LYS A 1245 41.67 -15.02 -68.83
CA LYS A 1245 41.07 -14.20 -69.90
C LYS A 1245 40.61 -15.01 -71.13
N GLU A 1246 39.32 -15.30 -71.22
CA GLU A 1246 38.59 -15.37 -72.49
C GLU A 1246 37.21 -14.69 -72.34
N ASN A 1247 36.89 -13.86 -73.34
CA ASN A 1247 35.68 -13.05 -73.43
C ASN A 1247 34.40 -13.92 -73.37
N SER A 1248 33.57 -13.72 -72.35
CA SER A 1248 32.11 -13.81 -72.52
C SER A 1248 31.38 -12.96 -71.48
N SER A 1249 30.46 -12.14 -71.98
CA SER A 1249 29.49 -11.35 -71.22
C SER A 1249 28.36 -12.24 -70.70
N HIS A 1250 27.96 -12.00 -69.45
CA HIS A 1250 26.91 -12.64 -68.63
C HIS A 1250 27.39 -13.75 -67.69
N VAL A 1251 27.59 -13.36 -66.44
CA VAL A 1251 27.66 -14.28 -65.30
C VAL A 1251 26.25 -14.43 -64.73
N LEU A 1252 25.59 -15.53 -65.07
CA LEU A 1252 24.42 -16.07 -64.37
C LEU A 1252 24.79 -17.49 -63.97
N CYS A 1253 24.60 -17.85 -62.69
CA CYS A 1253 24.80 -19.23 -62.23
C CYS A 1253 23.76 -19.64 -61.18
N TYR A 1254 23.13 -20.81 -61.43
CA TYR A 1254 22.13 -21.51 -60.61
C TYR A 1254 22.67 -22.85 -60.04
N TYR A 1255 21.87 -23.44 -59.12
CA TYR A 1255 21.94 -24.74 -58.38
C TYR A 1255 22.82 -24.76 -57.11
N GLY A 1256 22.43 -25.36 -55.98
CA GLY A 1256 21.20 -26.01 -55.53
C GLY A 1256 21.42 -26.68 -54.15
N LEU A 1257 20.65 -26.27 -53.14
CA LEU A 1257 19.95 -27.06 -52.11
C LEU A 1257 18.76 -26.21 -51.66
#